data_AF-A0AAI8C2B9-F1
#
_entry.id   AF-A0AAI8C2B9-F1
#
_cell.length_a   1.000
_cell.length_b   1.000
_cell.length_c   1.000
_cell.angle_alpha   90.00
_cell.angle_beta   90.00
_cell.angle_gamma   90.00
#
_symmetry.space_group_name_H-M   'P 1'
#
loop_
_entity.id
_entity.type
_entity.pdbx_description
1 polymer ?
#
loop_
_entity_poly.entity_id
_entity_poly.type
_entity_poly.pdbx_seq_one_letter_code
_entity_poly.pdbx_strand_id
1 'polypeptide(L)'
;MTNFSEEAEYVLKFINETNRSLFLTGKAGTGKTTLLKEIINTTHKNAVIVAPTGIAALNAGGVTIHSFFHLPFAAFVPDTKNPPIFTDTIKFENRVSLRRHMLMSNARRALFLNMDLLIIDEVSMLRADVLDAMNFMLQTVRKSQQPFGGVQVLFIGDLLQLPPVVKNQEWDVLKRYYDGVYFFHSEVVRQYPPLYIELEKVYRQSDQVFINLLNNLRNNRVSREDLALLNHYTNSNFNIKDNPGYITLSTHNAKADKINEDALRGLFTKEFSFMPEVVGDFPEKIYPIEAKMTLKEGAQVIFIKNDISPEKRFYNGKMGMVKTLTKHEIFIEFENKEVIEVERYEWQNIKYTVDPNTKEIVEEVLGTFSHYPLKLAWAITVHKSQGLTFDKAVLDVSKVFLPGQAYVALSRLRSLEGLVLLSPIQMNGLVNDEDVMSYAENKAGTEELNLQLKIETKNFLRNYLIQTYSWFNLSTQWHTHLYSYNAEAERSKKSAFMGWAQRMTNHLDEMVVHSEKFVNQLRALFNEEPFRFEFTKERVLKAYDYFFPRLDHMVFELLFTIAQVKTAKKSKAFYEELVPLEESLLKTVIQMKKASIMLKLIEEDKKICKENLRSLEISEYKINHLVNIANLIRSTKLGVEEEEDIEVYSSSPKTKSKEKKKSTFVITLEMWKEKMSIEDIALTRKLTTTTIYSHIGKLIMDGHITLEEVLPKERIEELTALFEKSKGMTLSEIKANAEEDFSREELKLYQRAMAQKEE
;
A
#
# COMPACT_ATOMS: atom_id res chain seq x y z
N MET A 1 11.95 -18.65 6.15
CA MET A 1 10.78 -18.27 6.98
C MET A 1 11.19 -17.10 7.85
N THR A 2 10.53 -15.95 7.73
CA THR A 2 10.77 -14.80 8.62
C THR A 2 10.14 -15.09 9.97
N ASN A 3 10.92 -15.33 11.01
CA ASN A 3 10.43 -15.43 12.38
C ASN A 3 9.96 -14.04 12.85
N PHE A 4 8.67 -13.77 12.71
CA PHE A 4 8.00 -12.62 13.32
C PHE A 4 7.99 -12.76 14.84
N SER A 5 7.89 -11.64 15.56
CA SER A 5 7.72 -11.66 17.01
C SER A 5 6.29 -12.06 17.39
N GLU A 6 6.07 -12.44 18.65
CA GLU A 6 4.74 -12.85 19.14
C GLU A 6 3.70 -11.72 18.94
N GLU A 7 4.07 -10.48 19.19
CA GLU A 7 3.20 -9.31 19.00
C GLU A 7 2.82 -9.11 17.53
N ALA A 8 3.76 -9.35 16.62
CA ALA A 8 3.51 -9.29 15.19
C ALA A 8 2.52 -10.39 14.74
N GLU A 9 2.57 -11.58 15.35
CA GLU A 9 1.58 -12.63 15.10
C GLU A 9 0.20 -12.25 15.63
N TYR A 10 0.10 -11.63 16.81
CA TYR A 10 -1.17 -11.08 17.30
C TYR A 10 -1.75 -10.05 16.35
N VAL A 11 -0.95 -9.12 15.82
CA VAL A 11 -1.40 -8.14 14.83
C VAL A 11 -2.00 -8.85 13.61
N LEU A 12 -1.32 -9.87 13.06
CA LEU A 12 -1.84 -10.63 11.91
C LEU A 12 -3.18 -11.31 12.21
N LYS A 13 -3.34 -11.87 13.42
CA LYS A 13 -4.61 -12.47 13.86
C LYS A 13 -5.71 -11.42 14.04
N PHE A 14 -5.46 -10.33 14.77
CA PHE A 14 -6.44 -9.25 14.95
C PHE A 14 -6.92 -8.66 13.62
N ILE A 15 -6.01 -8.46 12.66
CA ILE A 15 -6.39 -7.93 11.34
C ILE A 15 -7.31 -8.89 10.58
N ASN A 16 -7.04 -10.19 10.63
CA ASN A 16 -7.78 -11.17 9.82
C ASN A 16 -9.02 -11.75 10.50
N GLU A 17 -9.03 -11.80 11.83
CA GLU A 17 -10.01 -12.54 12.64
C GLU A 17 -10.94 -11.61 13.44
N THR A 18 -10.70 -10.29 13.41
CA THR A 18 -11.50 -9.33 14.18
C THR A 18 -11.82 -8.08 13.37
N ASN A 19 -12.69 -7.19 13.87
CA ASN A 19 -12.85 -5.82 13.37
C ASN A 19 -12.28 -4.77 14.34
N ARG A 20 -11.43 -5.18 15.29
CA ARG A 20 -10.82 -4.30 16.28
C ARG A 20 -9.75 -3.42 15.62
N SER A 21 -9.90 -2.10 15.68
CA SER A 21 -8.85 -1.18 15.23
C SER A 21 -7.61 -1.29 16.10
N LEU A 22 -6.44 -1.22 15.48
CA LEU A 22 -5.14 -1.42 16.13
C LEU A 22 -4.27 -0.18 15.98
N PHE A 23 -3.49 0.13 17.01
CA PHE A 23 -2.35 1.01 16.91
C PHE A 23 -1.07 0.19 17.06
N LEU A 24 -0.41 -0.04 15.94
CA LEU A 24 0.87 -0.71 15.83
C LEU A 24 2.00 0.31 15.95
N THR A 25 2.74 0.23 17.04
CA THR A 25 3.94 1.02 17.26
C THR A 25 5.18 0.15 17.41
N GLY A 26 6.32 0.79 17.55
CA GLY A 26 7.58 0.14 17.82
C GLY A 26 8.72 1.10 17.56
N LYS A 27 9.85 0.83 18.22
CA LYS A 27 11.08 1.60 18.05
C LYS A 27 11.56 1.60 16.60
N ALA A 28 12.50 2.47 16.28
CA ALA A 28 13.20 2.40 14.99
C ALA A 28 13.81 1.00 14.80
N GLY A 29 13.61 0.40 13.62
CA GLY A 29 14.22 -0.90 13.31
C GLY A 29 13.50 -2.15 13.84
N THR A 30 12.27 -2.06 14.32
CA THR A 30 11.50 -3.21 14.83
C THR A 30 10.72 -3.99 13.76
N GLY A 31 10.86 -3.62 12.48
CA GLY A 31 10.25 -4.37 11.37
C GLY A 31 8.82 -3.96 10.98
N LYS A 32 8.32 -2.80 11.42
CA LYS A 32 6.96 -2.29 11.07
C LYS A 32 6.64 -2.37 9.58
N THR A 33 7.52 -1.87 8.71
CA THR A 33 7.32 -1.90 7.25
C THR A 33 7.32 -3.34 6.69
N THR A 34 8.09 -4.25 7.30
CA THR A 34 8.08 -5.67 6.92
C THR A 34 6.75 -6.31 7.29
N LEU A 35 6.24 -6.02 8.50
CA LEU A 35 4.94 -6.51 8.95
C LEU A 35 3.78 -5.92 8.11
N LEU A 36 3.85 -4.65 7.73
CA LEU A 36 2.90 -4.03 6.80
C LEU A 36 2.80 -4.81 5.48
N LYS A 37 3.94 -5.15 4.88
CA LYS A 37 3.97 -5.96 3.65
C LYS A 37 3.34 -7.34 3.86
N GLU A 38 3.61 -7.98 5.00
CA GLU A 38 3.02 -9.27 5.34
C GLU A 38 1.50 -9.19 5.52
N ILE A 39 1.00 -8.15 6.20
CA ILE A 39 -0.44 -7.89 6.35
C ILE A 39 -1.11 -7.78 4.99
N ILE A 40 -0.55 -7.00 4.07
CA ILE A 40 -1.11 -6.83 2.72
C ILE A 40 -1.10 -8.13 1.92
N ASN A 41 -0.05 -8.93 2.07
CA ASN A 41 0.05 -10.22 1.40
C ASN A 41 -0.94 -11.25 1.94
N THR A 42 -1.15 -11.27 3.25
CA THR A 42 -1.94 -12.30 3.93
C THR A 42 -3.39 -11.93 4.16
N THR A 43 -3.76 -10.64 4.13
CA THR A 43 -5.11 -10.23 4.50
C THR A 43 -6.15 -10.55 3.44
N HIS A 44 -7.26 -11.17 3.87
CA HIS A 44 -8.41 -11.43 2.99
C HIS A 44 -9.28 -10.19 2.77
N LYS A 45 -9.15 -9.20 3.66
CA LYS A 45 -9.90 -7.94 3.67
C LYS A 45 -9.54 -7.05 2.49
N ASN A 46 -10.51 -6.28 2.02
CA ASN A 46 -10.26 -5.21 1.07
C ASN A 46 -9.53 -4.05 1.76
N ALA A 47 -8.20 -4.07 1.65
CA ALA A 47 -7.30 -3.14 2.31
C ALA A 47 -6.93 -1.94 1.43
N VAL A 48 -6.84 -0.77 2.05
CA VAL A 48 -6.31 0.47 1.45
C VAL A 48 -5.22 1.01 2.35
N ILE A 49 -4.07 1.36 1.77
CA ILE A 49 -2.97 2.01 2.47
C ILE A 49 -2.98 3.50 2.14
N VAL A 50 -2.98 4.32 3.20
CA VAL A 50 -2.83 5.77 3.13
C VAL A 50 -1.70 6.26 4.03
N ALA A 51 -1.12 7.42 3.69
CA ALA A 51 -0.18 8.12 4.57
C ALA A 51 -0.38 9.64 4.53
N PRO A 52 0.07 10.40 5.54
CA PRO A 52 -0.07 11.87 5.57
C PRO A 52 0.72 12.59 4.48
N THR A 53 1.89 12.06 4.08
CA THR A 53 2.81 12.70 3.12
C THR A 53 3.00 11.86 1.85
N GLY A 54 3.35 12.51 0.73
CA GLY A 54 3.56 11.84 -0.57
C GLY A 54 4.67 10.79 -0.54
N ILE A 55 5.80 11.09 0.11
CA ILE A 55 6.93 10.17 0.22
C ILE A 55 6.58 8.96 1.10
N ALA A 56 5.90 9.18 2.23
CA ALA A 56 5.44 8.08 3.09
C ALA A 56 4.44 7.18 2.35
N ALA A 57 3.50 7.76 1.62
CA ALA A 57 2.54 7.01 0.80
C ALA A 57 3.26 6.16 -0.25
N LEU A 58 4.22 6.74 -0.96
CA LEU A 58 5.00 6.03 -1.97
C LEU A 58 5.82 4.88 -1.37
N ASN A 59 6.45 5.09 -0.22
CA ASN A 59 7.25 4.08 0.48
C ASN A 59 6.39 2.93 1.04
N ALA A 60 5.18 3.25 1.53
CA ALA A 60 4.21 2.27 1.99
C ALA A 60 3.52 1.51 0.83
N GLY A 61 3.70 1.97 -0.41
CA GLY A 61 3.00 1.44 -1.59
C GLY A 61 1.51 1.80 -1.60
N GLY A 62 1.15 2.96 -1.04
CA GLY A 62 -0.20 3.48 -0.94
C GLY A 62 -0.35 4.86 -1.58
N VAL A 63 -1.36 5.60 -1.14
CA VAL A 63 -1.65 6.96 -1.62
C VAL A 63 -1.74 7.94 -0.45
N THR A 64 -1.75 9.26 -0.72
CA THR A 64 -1.90 10.22 0.37
C THR A 64 -3.34 10.26 0.90
N ILE A 65 -3.52 10.54 2.19
CA ILE A 65 -4.85 10.73 2.83
C ILE A 65 -5.68 11.74 2.03
N HIS A 66 -5.10 12.91 1.72
CA HIS A 66 -5.75 13.97 0.96
C HIS A 66 -6.22 13.49 -0.43
N SER A 67 -5.39 12.72 -1.14
CA SER A 67 -5.77 12.18 -2.46
C SER A 67 -6.85 11.09 -2.39
N PHE A 68 -6.81 10.20 -1.38
CA PHE A 68 -7.77 9.11 -1.25
C PHE A 68 -9.14 9.59 -0.79
N PHE A 69 -9.17 10.53 0.16
CA PHE A 69 -10.42 11.06 0.69
C PHE A 69 -10.89 12.33 -0.04
N HIS A 70 -10.12 12.86 -1.00
CA HIS A 70 -10.39 14.18 -1.61
C HIS A 70 -10.54 15.30 -0.56
N LEU A 71 -9.76 15.21 0.52
CA LEU A 71 -9.76 16.24 1.55
C LEU A 71 -9.02 17.48 1.03
N PRO A 72 -9.59 18.68 1.18
CA PRO A 72 -8.87 19.91 0.92
C PRO A 72 -7.73 20.09 1.93
N PHE A 73 -6.69 20.85 1.56
CA PHE A 73 -5.63 21.28 2.48
C PHE A 73 -6.16 22.42 3.38
N ALA A 74 -7.09 22.08 4.26
CA ALA A 74 -7.78 22.95 5.18
C ALA A 74 -7.92 22.26 6.54
N ALA A 75 -7.90 23.03 7.63
CA ALA A 75 -8.12 22.50 8.97
C ALA A 75 -9.60 22.11 9.14
N PHE A 76 -9.88 20.99 9.83
CA PHE A 76 -11.24 20.52 10.03
C PHE A 76 -11.78 20.90 11.41
N VAL A 77 -13.04 21.33 11.46
CA VAL A 77 -13.74 21.67 12.70
C VAL A 77 -15.01 20.81 12.80
N PRO A 78 -15.22 20.04 13.89
CA PRO A 78 -16.35 19.12 14.03
C PRO A 78 -17.70 19.82 14.30
N ASP A 79 -17.82 21.11 14.00
CA ASP A 79 -19.04 21.92 14.16
C ASP A 79 -19.93 21.85 12.91
N THR A 80 -21.21 22.21 13.10
CA THR A 80 -22.24 22.32 12.07
C THR A 80 -22.79 23.75 11.93
N LYS A 81 -22.56 24.63 12.92
CA LYS A 81 -23.26 25.92 13.03
C LYS A 81 -22.48 27.12 12.49
N ASN A 82 -21.17 27.15 12.65
CA ASN A 82 -20.36 28.29 12.22
C ASN A 82 -19.87 28.16 10.77
N PRO A 83 -20.01 29.19 9.92
CA PRO A 83 -19.49 29.15 8.56
C PRO A 83 -17.97 28.98 8.56
N PRO A 84 -17.40 28.32 7.54
CA PRO A 84 -15.96 28.16 7.42
C PRO A 84 -15.26 29.53 7.41
N ILE A 85 -14.27 29.69 8.28
CA ILE A 85 -13.43 30.90 8.33
C ILE A 85 -12.46 30.80 7.15
N PHE A 86 -12.54 31.74 6.22
CA PHE A 86 -11.60 31.85 5.11
C PHE A 86 -10.77 33.12 5.25
N THR A 87 -9.45 32.96 5.38
CA THR A 87 -8.49 34.01 5.10
C THR A 87 -7.65 33.60 3.89
N ASP A 88 -6.94 34.54 3.24
CA ASP A 88 -6.05 34.20 2.12
C ASP A 88 -4.95 33.19 2.51
N THR A 89 -4.68 33.04 3.81
CA THR A 89 -3.58 32.22 4.36
C THR A 89 -4.04 30.94 5.07
N ILE A 90 -5.30 30.86 5.51
CA ILE A 90 -5.84 29.72 6.28
C ILE A 90 -7.25 29.39 5.80
N LYS A 91 -7.50 28.10 5.61
CA LYS A 91 -8.81 27.57 5.23
C LYS A 91 -9.28 26.60 6.30
N PHE A 92 -10.54 26.76 6.72
CA PHE A 92 -11.21 25.83 7.60
C PHE A 92 -12.39 25.17 6.88
N GLU A 93 -12.59 23.89 7.14
CA GLU A 93 -13.76 23.12 6.71
C GLU A 93 -14.51 22.62 7.93
N ASN A 94 -15.83 22.53 7.81
CA ASN A 94 -16.72 21.97 8.84
C ASN A 94 -17.54 20.82 8.26
N ARG A 95 -18.39 20.17 9.07
CA ARG A 95 -19.22 19.04 8.60
C ARG A 95 -20.12 19.39 7.40
N VAL A 96 -20.55 20.64 7.28
CA VAL A 96 -21.45 21.10 6.20
C VAL A 96 -20.68 21.33 4.90
N SER A 97 -19.55 22.04 4.98
CA SER A 97 -18.71 22.40 3.83
C SER A 97 -17.95 21.19 3.29
N LEU A 98 -17.47 20.30 4.17
CA LEU A 98 -16.77 19.07 3.79
C LEU A 98 -17.66 18.10 2.98
N ARG A 99 -18.99 18.10 3.21
CA ARG A 99 -19.92 17.26 2.43
C ARG A 99 -19.88 17.53 0.92
N ARG A 100 -19.49 18.74 0.50
CA ARG A 100 -19.35 19.09 -0.93
C ARG A 100 -18.25 18.25 -1.61
N HIS A 101 -17.21 17.89 -0.84
CA HIS A 101 -16.11 17.05 -1.29
C HIS A 101 -16.47 15.55 -1.32
N MET A 102 -17.66 15.17 -0.80
CA MET A 102 -18.15 13.79 -0.79
C MET A 102 -19.02 13.44 -1.99
N LEU A 103 -19.31 14.40 -2.87
CA LEU A 103 -19.96 14.15 -4.15
C LEU A 103 -18.97 13.40 -5.05
N MET A 104 -19.25 12.12 -5.32
CA MET A 104 -18.30 11.23 -5.99
C MET A 104 -18.98 10.29 -6.99
N SER A 105 -18.21 9.80 -7.95
CA SER A 105 -18.67 8.82 -8.93
C SER A 105 -19.05 7.50 -8.26
N ASN A 106 -19.90 6.71 -8.93
CA ASN A 106 -20.32 5.38 -8.45
C ASN A 106 -19.12 4.45 -8.18
N ALA A 107 -18.10 4.49 -9.06
CA ALA A 107 -16.88 3.69 -8.89
C ALA A 107 -16.12 4.05 -7.60
N ARG A 108 -16.01 5.35 -7.28
CA ARG A 108 -15.34 5.79 -6.04
C ARG A 108 -16.19 5.48 -4.81
N ARG A 109 -17.50 5.66 -4.91
CA ARG A 109 -18.41 5.26 -3.84
C ARG A 109 -18.29 3.77 -3.54
N ALA A 110 -18.21 2.94 -4.57
CA ALA A 110 -17.99 1.49 -4.43
C ALA A 110 -16.69 1.18 -3.69
N LEU A 111 -15.61 1.95 -3.92
CA LEU A 111 -14.35 1.80 -3.18
C LEU A 111 -14.55 1.95 -1.67
N PHE A 112 -15.22 3.03 -1.22
CA PHE A 112 -15.50 3.25 0.20
C PHE A 112 -16.47 2.25 0.80
N LEU A 113 -17.43 1.73 0.01
CA LEU A 113 -18.41 0.73 0.45
C LEU A 113 -17.81 -0.68 0.57
N ASN A 114 -16.82 -1.01 -0.26
CA ASN A 114 -16.17 -2.32 -0.27
C ASN A 114 -14.85 -2.36 0.52
N MET A 115 -14.37 -1.23 1.03
CA MET A 115 -13.21 -1.19 1.93
C MET A 115 -13.56 -1.79 3.29
N ASP A 116 -12.72 -2.71 3.77
CA ASP A 116 -12.86 -3.40 5.05
C ASP A 116 -11.76 -3.00 6.04
N LEU A 117 -10.56 -2.69 5.51
CA LEU A 117 -9.38 -2.33 6.28
C LEU A 117 -8.75 -1.04 5.73
N LEU A 118 -8.59 -0.03 6.58
CA LEU A 118 -7.83 1.18 6.28
C LEU A 118 -6.52 1.15 7.07
N ILE A 119 -5.40 1.16 6.37
CA ILE A 119 -4.07 1.20 6.97
C ILE A 119 -3.51 2.60 6.82
N ILE A 120 -3.12 3.21 7.94
CA ILE A 120 -2.54 4.55 8.00
C ILE A 120 -1.09 4.41 8.44
N ASP A 121 -0.15 4.56 7.51
CA ASP A 121 1.28 4.58 7.82
C ASP A 121 1.74 5.99 8.24
N GLU A 122 2.78 6.05 9.06
CA GLU A 122 3.30 7.28 9.68
C GLU A 122 2.23 8.11 10.43
N VAL A 123 1.40 7.44 11.24
CA VAL A 123 0.30 8.07 12.02
C VAL A 123 0.78 9.14 13.00
N SER A 124 2.05 9.13 13.43
CA SER A 124 2.61 10.16 14.31
C SER A 124 2.54 11.57 13.69
N MET A 125 2.54 11.66 12.36
CA MET A 125 2.37 12.93 11.63
C MET A 125 0.90 13.27 11.34
N LEU A 126 -0.05 12.40 11.71
CA LEU A 126 -1.47 12.61 11.46
C LEU A 126 -2.08 13.51 12.54
N ARG A 127 -2.73 14.59 12.08
CA ARG A 127 -3.46 15.51 12.95
C ARG A 127 -4.80 14.95 13.40
N ALA A 128 -5.24 15.31 14.61
CA ALA A 128 -6.54 14.94 15.17
C ALA A 128 -7.71 15.31 14.24
N ASP A 129 -7.72 16.54 13.72
CA ASP A 129 -8.79 17.09 12.90
C ASP A 129 -8.94 16.36 11.56
N VAL A 130 -7.82 15.99 10.93
CA VAL A 130 -7.81 15.21 9.69
C VAL A 130 -8.41 13.81 9.92
N LEU A 131 -8.11 13.18 11.06
CA LEU A 131 -8.66 11.86 11.37
C LEU A 131 -10.18 11.90 11.59
N ASP A 132 -10.70 12.93 12.26
CA ASP A 132 -12.15 13.11 12.41
C ASP A 132 -12.85 13.47 11.08
N ALA A 133 -12.18 14.22 10.19
CA ALA A 133 -12.69 14.45 8.84
C ALA A 133 -12.83 13.13 8.06
N MET A 134 -11.84 12.23 8.17
CA MET A 134 -11.90 10.89 7.57
C MET A 134 -13.03 10.05 8.17
N ASN A 135 -13.17 10.04 9.50
CA ASN A 135 -14.26 9.35 10.19
C ASN A 135 -15.63 9.84 9.68
N PHE A 136 -15.86 11.15 9.70
CA PHE A 136 -17.12 11.76 9.25
C PHE A 136 -17.43 11.44 7.78
N MET A 137 -16.42 11.44 6.91
CA MET A 137 -16.59 11.06 5.51
C MET A 137 -17.02 9.59 5.37
N LEU A 138 -16.35 8.67 6.06
CA LEU A 138 -16.69 7.24 5.99
C LEU A 138 -18.08 6.97 6.55
N GLN A 139 -18.44 7.59 7.67
CA GLN A 139 -19.79 7.49 8.25
C GLN A 139 -20.87 7.98 7.27
N THR A 140 -20.61 9.10 6.61
CA THR A 140 -21.54 9.70 5.63
C THR A 140 -21.69 8.83 4.38
N VAL A 141 -20.58 8.39 3.78
CA VAL A 141 -20.60 7.62 2.52
C VAL A 141 -21.17 6.22 2.73
N ARG A 142 -20.81 5.57 3.84
CA ARG A 142 -21.28 4.21 4.20
C ARG A 142 -22.64 4.21 4.91
N LYS A 143 -23.19 5.37 5.23
CA LYS A 143 -24.44 5.55 5.99
C LYS A 143 -24.46 4.76 7.30
N SER A 144 -23.35 4.80 8.04
CA SER A 144 -23.16 4.07 9.29
C SER A 144 -22.60 5.01 10.34
N GLN A 145 -23.19 5.01 11.54
CA GLN A 145 -22.70 5.80 12.67
C GLN A 145 -21.57 5.11 13.45
N GLN A 146 -21.22 3.87 13.07
CA GLN A 146 -20.05 3.19 13.64
C GLN A 146 -18.78 3.99 13.36
N PRO A 147 -17.74 3.91 14.22
CA PRO A 147 -16.46 4.55 13.94
C PRO A 147 -15.94 4.13 12.56
N PHE A 148 -15.48 5.11 11.78
CA PHE A 148 -15.04 4.96 10.40
C PHE A 148 -16.05 4.26 9.48
N GLY A 149 -17.35 4.40 9.77
CA GLY A 149 -18.42 3.71 9.03
C GLY A 149 -18.34 2.18 9.12
N GLY A 150 -17.70 1.64 10.18
CA GLY A 150 -17.49 0.21 10.41
C GLY A 150 -16.25 -0.39 9.74
N VAL A 151 -15.36 0.44 9.19
CA VAL A 151 -14.06 0.01 8.65
C VAL A 151 -13.08 -0.23 9.80
N GLN A 152 -12.34 -1.34 9.77
CA GLN A 152 -11.24 -1.57 10.71
C GLN A 152 -10.08 -0.65 10.34
N VAL A 153 -9.48 0.03 11.32
CA VAL A 153 -8.33 0.92 11.08
C VAL A 153 -7.07 0.36 11.73
N LEU A 154 -5.99 0.25 10.96
CA LEU A 154 -4.66 -0.05 11.46
C LEU A 154 -3.80 1.20 11.37
N PHE A 155 -3.52 1.79 12.53
CA PHE A 155 -2.60 2.90 12.67
C PHE A 155 -1.18 2.36 12.83
N ILE A 156 -0.23 2.81 12.01
CA ILE A 156 1.18 2.41 12.10
C ILE A 156 2.04 3.67 12.27
N GLY A 157 2.92 3.68 13.24
CA GLY A 157 3.87 4.78 13.42
C GLY A 157 4.62 4.70 14.74
N ASP A 158 5.38 5.74 15.07
CA ASP A 158 6.08 5.86 16.34
C ASP A 158 5.87 7.28 16.87
N LEU A 159 5.11 7.40 17.96
CA LEU A 159 4.64 8.70 18.47
C LEU A 159 5.77 9.62 18.92
N LEU A 160 6.90 9.01 19.27
CA LEU A 160 8.07 9.68 19.82
C LEU A 160 9.07 10.08 18.72
N GLN A 161 8.70 9.94 17.45
CA GLN A 161 9.50 10.43 16.31
C GLN A 161 9.20 11.90 16.00
N LEU A 162 8.33 12.18 15.04
CA LEU A 162 8.02 13.54 14.60
C LEU A 162 6.52 13.81 14.82
N PRO A 163 6.17 14.90 15.50
CA PRO A 163 4.78 15.27 15.71
C PRO A 163 4.15 15.84 14.43
N PRO A 164 2.82 15.95 14.38
CA PRO A 164 2.14 16.65 13.30
C PRO A 164 2.56 18.13 13.26
N VAL A 165 2.70 18.68 12.05
CA VAL A 165 2.98 20.11 11.88
C VAL A 165 1.66 20.88 11.74
N VAL A 166 1.41 21.79 12.67
CA VAL A 166 0.23 22.67 12.67
C VAL A 166 0.70 24.12 12.77
N LYS A 167 0.15 25.01 11.95
CA LYS A 167 0.47 26.45 12.05
C LYS A 167 -0.18 27.02 13.31
N ASN A 168 0.52 27.91 14.03
CA ASN A 168 0.00 28.52 15.26
C ASN A 168 -1.42 29.13 15.08
N GLN A 169 -1.65 29.79 13.95
CA GLN A 169 -2.94 30.40 13.63
C GLN A 169 -4.06 29.37 13.41
N GLU A 170 -3.74 28.18 12.89
CA GLU A 170 -4.70 27.06 12.80
C GLU A 170 -4.99 26.50 14.19
N TRP A 171 -3.93 26.33 15.00
CA TRP A 171 -4.04 25.78 16.36
C TRP A 171 -4.87 26.66 17.30
N ASP A 172 -4.78 27.99 17.16
CA ASP A 172 -5.58 28.93 17.96
C ASP A 172 -7.09 28.72 17.87
N VAL A 173 -7.55 28.16 16.74
CA VAL A 173 -8.95 27.76 16.53
C VAL A 173 -9.17 26.31 16.97
N LEU A 174 -8.29 25.39 16.54
CA LEU A 174 -8.45 23.95 16.79
C LEU A 174 -8.41 23.58 18.26
N LYS A 175 -7.64 24.30 19.10
CA LYS A 175 -7.54 24.07 20.54
C LYS A 175 -8.87 24.22 21.31
N ARG A 176 -9.91 24.77 20.66
CA ARG A 176 -11.28 24.83 21.21
C ARG A 176 -12.06 23.53 21.04
N TYR A 177 -11.61 22.67 20.13
CA TYR A 177 -12.27 21.42 19.74
C TYR A 177 -11.42 20.19 20.08
N TYR A 178 -10.10 20.36 20.14
CA TYR A 178 -9.14 19.29 20.34
C TYR A 178 -8.22 19.61 21.52
N ASP A 179 -8.01 18.62 22.39
CA ASP A 179 -7.11 18.74 23.55
C ASP A 179 -5.63 18.84 23.12
N GLY A 180 -5.29 18.30 21.94
CA GLY A 180 -3.95 18.32 21.38
C GLY A 180 -3.94 18.06 19.86
N VAL A 181 -2.78 18.18 19.23
CA VAL A 181 -2.64 18.06 17.76
C VAL A 181 -2.61 16.61 17.26
N TYR A 182 -2.20 15.67 18.11
CA TYR A 182 -1.99 14.27 17.73
C TYR A 182 -3.28 13.53 17.40
N PHE A 183 -3.21 12.54 16.52
CA PHE A 183 -4.36 11.72 16.11
C PHE A 183 -5.17 11.13 17.28
N PHE A 184 -4.51 10.82 18.42
CA PHE A 184 -5.18 10.25 19.59
C PHE A 184 -6.04 11.26 20.37
N HIS A 185 -5.92 12.57 20.10
CA HIS A 185 -6.85 13.58 20.61
C HIS A 185 -8.10 13.74 19.73
N SER A 186 -8.21 13.04 18.60
CA SER A 186 -9.43 13.05 17.78
C SER A 186 -10.64 12.52 18.56
N GLU A 187 -11.83 13.03 18.25
CA GLU A 187 -13.06 12.61 18.92
C GLU A 187 -13.27 11.09 18.76
N VAL A 188 -13.03 10.58 17.55
CA VAL A 188 -13.23 9.16 17.24
C VAL A 188 -12.29 8.25 18.03
N VAL A 189 -11.01 8.61 18.21
CA VAL A 189 -10.06 7.78 18.96
C VAL A 189 -10.33 7.84 20.46
N ARG A 190 -10.71 9.00 21.00
CA ARG A 190 -11.07 9.11 22.42
C ARG A 190 -12.29 8.27 22.79
N GLN A 191 -13.28 8.20 21.90
CA GLN A 191 -14.48 7.39 22.12
C GLN A 191 -14.24 5.90 21.86
N TYR A 192 -13.41 5.58 20.85
CA TYR A 192 -13.14 4.22 20.41
C TYR A 192 -11.63 3.99 20.29
N PRO A 193 -10.91 3.90 21.43
CA PRO A 193 -9.46 3.78 21.42
C PRO A 193 -9.04 2.48 20.73
N PRO A 194 -8.07 2.52 19.79
CA PRO A 194 -7.55 1.31 19.18
C PRO A 194 -6.74 0.49 20.19
N LEU A 195 -6.63 -0.82 19.95
CA LEU A 195 -5.77 -1.67 20.77
C LEU A 195 -4.30 -1.34 20.49
N TYR A 196 -3.57 -0.93 21.53
CA TYR A 196 -2.17 -0.52 21.42
C TYR A 196 -1.25 -1.74 21.48
N ILE A 197 -0.48 -1.97 20.41
CA ILE A 197 0.49 -3.06 20.31
C ILE A 197 1.86 -2.48 19.94
N GLU A 198 2.89 -2.77 20.74
CA GLU A 198 4.26 -2.33 20.47
C GLU A 198 5.16 -3.50 20.11
N LEU A 199 5.85 -3.39 18.97
CA LEU A 199 6.93 -4.30 18.61
C LEU A 199 8.20 -3.95 19.42
N GLU A 200 8.64 -4.86 20.28
CA GLU A 200 9.79 -4.62 21.16
C GLU A 200 11.12 -5.02 20.53
N LYS A 201 11.13 -6.07 19.71
CA LYS A 201 12.34 -6.65 19.14
C LYS A 201 12.97 -5.72 18.10
N VAL A 202 14.13 -5.15 18.44
CA VAL A 202 14.94 -4.31 17.55
C VAL A 202 15.84 -5.21 16.70
N TYR A 203 15.78 -5.07 15.38
CA TYR A 203 16.62 -5.82 14.44
C TYR A 203 17.78 -5.00 13.86
N ARG A 204 17.75 -3.67 14.04
CA ARG A 204 18.67 -2.72 13.37
C ARG A 204 19.97 -2.48 14.13
N GLN A 205 19.89 -2.29 15.45
CA GLN A 205 21.04 -2.06 16.32
C GLN A 205 21.36 -3.33 17.10
N SER A 206 22.64 -3.62 17.29
CA SER A 206 23.14 -4.74 18.11
C SER A 206 23.74 -4.31 19.44
N ASP A 207 24.15 -3.04 19.57
CA ASP A 207 24.77 -2.51 20.78
C ASP A 207 23.72 -2.14 21.84
N GLN A 208 23.74 -2.86 22.96
CA GLN A 208 22.80 -2.67 24.06
C GLN A 208 22.95 -1.30 24.74
N VAL A 209 24.17 -0.75 24.82
CA VAL A 209 24.41 0.57 25.42
C VAL A 209 23.71 1.64 24.59
N PHE A 210 23.92 1.59 23.27
CA PHE A 210 23.27 2.52 22.35
C PHE A 210 21.74 2.36 22.31
N ILE A 211 21.24 1.12 22.33
CA ILE A 211 19.80 0.84 22.41
C ILE A 211 19.21 1.45 23.69
N ASN A 212 19.87 1.30 24.83
CA ASN A 212 19.41 1.87 26.10
C ASN A 212 19.40 3.40 26.06
N LEU A 213 20.46 4.03 25.54
CA LEU A 213 20.53 5.47 25.34
C LEU A 213 19.39 5.98 24.45
N LEU A 214 19.14 5.33 23.32
CA LEU A 214 18.04 5.67 22.42
C LEU A 214 16.68 5.51 23.10
N ASN A 215 16.51 4.50 23.97
CA ASN A 215 15.29 4.33 24.74
C ASN A 215 15.12 5.41 25.81
N ASN A 216 16.21 5.81 26.47
CA ASN A 216 16.20 6.90 27.45
C ASN A 216 15.86 8.23 26.78
N LEU A 217 16.41 8.50 25.58
CA LEU A 217 16.05 9.64 24.74
C LEU A 217 14.58 9.59 24.32
N ARG A 218 14.13 8.42 23.84
CA ARG A 218 12.73 8.19 23.42
C ARG A 218 11.76 8.47 24.57
N ASN A 219 12.05 7.96 25.77
CA ASN A 219 11.16 8.02 26.92
C ASN A 219 11.40 9.23 27.84
N ASN A 220 12.27 10.17 27.44
CA ASN A 220 12.68 11.31 28.23
C ASN A 220 13.20 10.98 29.65
N ARG A 221 14.00 9.92 29.76
CA ARG A 221 14.67 9.49 31.00
C ARG A 221 16.19 9.60 30.88
N VAL A 222 16.66 10.58 30.11
CA VAL A 222 18.09 10.78 29.84
C VAL A 222 18.81 11.12 31.14
N SER A 223 19.73 10.26 31.56
CA SER A 223 20.51 10.47 32.78
C SER A 223 21.70 11.41 32.54
N ARG A 224 22.41 11.78 33.60
CA ARG A 224 23.65 12.57 33.46
C ARG A 224 24.75 11.74 32.79
N GLU A 225 24.76 10.44 33.01
CA GLU A 225 25.67 9.48 32.39
C GLU A 225 25.38 9.36 30.89
N ASP A 226 24.11 9.34 30.48
CA ASP A 226 23.71 9.35 29.06
C ASP A 226 24.22 10.61 28.34
N LEU A 227 24.07 11.79 28.97
CA LEU A 227 24.58 13.05 28.43
C LEU A 227 26.12 13.07 28.39
N ALA A 228 26.78 12.56 29.42
CA ALA A 228 28.24 12.44 29.44
C ALA A 228 28.73 11.51 28.30
N LEU A 229 28.04 10.40 28.07
CA LEU A 229 28.31 9.47 26.98
C LEU A 229 28.14 10.13 25.61
N LEU A 230 27.02 10.84 25.38
CA LEU A 230 26.80 11.57 24.13
C LEU A 230 27.85 12.66 23.92
N ASN A 231 28.14 13.44 24.96
CA ASN A 231 29.06 14.56 24.88
C ASN A 231 30.52 14.11 24.67
N HIS A 232 30.87 12.86 24.97
CA HIS A 232 32.16 12.27 24.60
C HIS A 232 32.42 12.29 23.09
N TYR A 233 31.35 12.21 22.28
CA TYR A 233 31.42 12.26 20.81
C TYR A 233 31.38 13.69 20.25
N THR A 234 31.55 14.71 21.09
CA THR A 234 31.56 16.11 20.65
C THR A 234 32.89 16.48 20.04
N ASN A 235 32.86 16.97 18.80
CA ASN A 235 33.99 17.56 18.11
C ASN A 235 33.55 18.78 17.30
N SER A 236 33.69 19.97 17.89
CA SER A 236 33.27 21.24 17.27
C SER A 236 34.08 21.64 16.05
N ASN A 237 35.29 21.10 15.88
CA ASN A 237 36.19 21.40 14.76
C ASN A 237 36.15 20.32 13.67
N PHE A 238 35.17 19.39 13.73
CA PHE A 238 35.08 18.31 12.77
C PHE A 238 34.77 18.83 11.36
N ASN A 239 35.67 18.55 10.42
CA ASN A 239 35.50 18.88 9.02
C ASN A 239 35.14 17.63 8.22
N ILE A 240 33.94 17.63 7.64
CA ILE A 240 33.43 16.53 6.81
C ILE A 240 34.25 16.34 5.54
N LYS A 241 34.85 17.40 4.99
CA LYS A 241 35.67 17.31 3.77
C LYS A 241 36.91 16.44 3.96
N ASP A 242 37.44 16.42 5.18
CA ASP A 242 38.66 15.66 5.53
C ASP A 242 38.32 14.24 6.01
N ASN A 243 37.03 13.92 6.18
CA ASN A 243 36.53 12.67 6.74
C ASN A 243 35.43 12.08 5.85
N PRO A 244 35.79 11.44 4.72
CA PRO A 244 34.81 10.87 3.79
C PRO A 244 33.96 9.78 4.46
N GLY A 245 32.70 9.65 4.02
CA GLY A 245 31.76 8.65 4.55
C GLY A 245 30.85 9.16 5.68
N TYR A 246 31.06 10.38 6.19
CA TYR A 246 30.14 11.01 7.13
C TYR A 246 29.02 11.79 6.42
N ILE A 247 27.79 11.68 6.92
CA ILE A 247 26.64 12.50 6.47
C ILE A 247 26.21 13.49 7.55
N THR A 248 25.92 14.73 7.15
CA THR A 248 25.40 15.75 8.07
C THR A 248 23.89 15.65 8.21
N LEU A 249 23.39 15.49 9.44
CA LEU A 249 21.96 15.59 9.73
C LEU A 249 21.61 17.02 10.14
N SER A 250 20.79 17.67 9.32
CA SER A 250 20.35 19.05 9.54
C SER A 250 18.87 19.16 9.89
N THR A 251 18.47 20.21 10.58
CA THR A 251 17.04 20.49 10.88
C THR A 251 16.33 21.20 9.72
N HIS A 252 17.06 21.85 8.79
CA HIS A 252 16.48 22.67 7.73
C HIS A 252 16.92 22.23 6.33
N ASN A 253 15.98 22.17 5.39
CA ASN A 253 16.23 21.79 3.98
C ASN A 253 17.30 22.70 3.36
N ALA A 254 17.11 24.03 3.43
CA ALA A 254 18.03 25.00 2.83
C ALA A 254 19.49 24.84 3.29
N LYS A 255 19.74 24.44 4.55
CA LYS A 255 21.10 24.19 5.05
C LYS A 255 21.67 22.91 4.45
N ALA A 256 20.88 21.83 4.39
CA ALA A 256 21.32 20.57 3.79
C ALA A 256 21.60 20.72 2.29
N ASP A 257 20.70 21.40 1.56
CA ASP A 257 20.82 21.63 0.13
C ASP A 257 22.08 22.46 -0.18
N LYS A 258 22.32 23.53 0.59
CA LYS A 258 23.55 24.35 0.46
C LYS A 258 24.83 23.54 0.68
N ILE A 259 24.88 22.68 1.70
CA ILE A 259 26.06 21.83 1.96
C ILE A 259 26.32 20.89 0.78
N ASN A 260 25.27 20.26 0.25
CA ASN A 260 25.39 19.37 -0.91
C ASN A 260 25.86 20.12 -2.16
N GLU A 261 25.30 21.30 -2.43
CA GLU A 261 25.70 22.14 -3.56
C GLU A 261 27.13 22.64 -3.46
N ASP A 262 27.54 23.13 -2.28
CA ASP A 262 28.90 23.65 -2.05
C ASP A 262 29.94 22.52 -2.15
N ALA A 263 29.61 21.31 -1.67
CA ALA A 263 30.46 20.13 -1.80
C ALA A 263 30.59 19.67 -3.26
N LEU A 264 29.48 19.60 -4.00
CA LEU A 264 29.48 19.25 -5.42
C LEU A 264 30.23 20.30 -6.27
N ARG A 265 30.07 21.58 -5.97
CA ARG A 265 30.81 22.67 -6.63
C ARG A 265 32.32 22.57 -6.37
N GLY A 266 32.73 22.06 -5.21
CA GLY A 266 34.13 21.84 -4.85
C GLY A 266 34.85 20.75 -5.65
N LEU A 267 34.13 19.92 -6.41
CA LEU A 267 34.72 18.89 -7.27
C LEU A 267 35.06 19.48 -8.65
N PHE A 268 36.32 19.35 -9.07
CA PHE A 268 36.83 19.85 -10.36
C PHE A 268 36.62 18.91 -11.54
N THR A 269 35.94 17.77 -11.31
CA THR A 269 35.63 16.77 -12.32
C THR A 269 34.42 17.20 -13.18
N LYS A 270 34.27 16.56 -14.33
CA LYS A 270 33.19 16.85 -15.28
C LYS A 270 31.83 16.54 -14.66
N GLU A 271 30.91 17.49 -14.81
CA GLU A 271 29.53 17.35 -14.33
C GLU A 271 28.66 16.59 -15.33
N PHE A 272 27.85 15.67 -14.81
CA PHE A 272 26.83 14.95 -15.56
C PHE A 272 25.47 15.16 -14.90
N SER A 273 24.45 15.42 -15.72
CA SER A 273 23.06 15.53 -15.26
C SER A 273 22.24 14.37 -15.81
N PHE A 274 21.43 13.78 -14.95
CA PHE A 274 20.53 12.68 -15.28
C PHE A 274 19.09 13.12 -15.05
N MET A 275 18.22 12.82 -16.02
CA MET A 275 16.79 13.09 -15.94
C MET A 275 16.01 11.78 -15.67
N PRO A 276 14.84 11.85 -15.01
CA PRO A 276 13.94 10.73 -14.87
C PRO A 276 13.24 10.43 -16.19
N GLU A 277 12.77 9.21 -16.30
CA GLU A 277 11.84 8.79 -17.35
C GLU A 277 10.47 8.68 -16.69
N VAL A 278 9.51 9.47 -17.18
CA VAL A 278 8.16 9.53 -16.60
C VAL A 278 7.16 9.11 -17.66
N VAL A 279 6.34 8.12 -17.32
CA VAL A 279 5.29 7.58 -18.19
C VAL A 279 3.95 7.67 -17.48
N GLY A 280 2.92 8.19 -18.15
CA GLY A 280 1.59 8.37 -17.55
C GLY A 280 1.51 9.52 -16.54
N ASP A 281 0.58 9.43 -15.59
CA ASP A 281 0.34 10.48 -14.59
C ASP A 281 1.22 10.29 -13.35
N PHE A 282 2.28 11.09 -13.26
CA PHE A 282 3.15 11.17 -12.09
C PHE A 282 3.48 12.65 -11.78
N PRO A 283 2.77 13.28 -10.81
CA PRO A 283 2.99 14.70 -10.49
C PRO A 283 4.39 14.99 -9.93
N GLU A 284 5.02 16.09 -10.38
CA GLU A 284 6.39 16.48 -9.94
C GLU A 284 6.52 16.64 -8.42
N LYS A 285 5.48 17.15 -7.76
CA LYS A 285 5.44 17.36 -6.30
C LYS A 285 5.59 16.07 -5.47
N ILE A 286 5.34 14.90 -6.07
CA ILE A 286 5.49 13.60 -5.42
C ILE A 286 6.72 12.83 -5.92
N TYR A 287 7.61 13.47 -6.69
CA TYR A 287 8.83 12.82 -7.12
C TYR A 287 9.66 12.37 -5.90
N PRO A 288 10.11 11.09 -5.88
CA PRO A 288 10.88 10.55 -4.77
C PRO A 288 12.25 11.24 -4.65
N ILE A 289 12.79 11.68 -5.79
CA ILE A 289 14.07 12.35 -5.93
C ILE A 289 13.96 13.57 -6.84
N GLU A 290 14.99 14.40 -6.84
CA GLU A 290 15.04 15.58 -7.69
C GLU A 290 14.93 15.18 -9.17
N ALA A 291 14.15 15.93 -9.94
CA ALA A 291 13.95 15.68 -11.36
C ALA A 291 15.24 15.84 -12.17
N LYS A 292 16.21 16.63 -11.69
CA LYS A 292 17.51 16.75 -12.35
C LYS A 292 18.58 16.38 -11.34
N MET A 293 19.01 15.13 -11.36
CA MET A 293 20.10 14.68 -10.52
C MET A 293 21.44 15.05 -11.16
N THR A 294 22.23 15.87 -10.47
CA THR A 294 23.53 16.34 -10.95
C THR A 294 24.65 15.70 -10.13
N LEU A 295 25.59 15.04 -10.79
CA LEU A 295 26.69 14.31 -10.16
C LEU A 295 28.04 14.64 -10.81
N LYS A 296 29.10 14.41 -10.04
CA LYS A 296 30.51 14.52 -10.43
C LYS A 296 31.28 13.32 -9.87
N GLU A 297 32.38 12.95 -10.49
CA GLU A 297 33.27 11.93 -9.93
C GLU A 297 33.85 12.43 -8.60
N GLY A 298 33.84 11.56 -7.59
CA GLY A 298 34.13 11.91 -6.19
C GLY A 298 32.90 12.38 -5.38
N ALA A 299 31.71 12.47 -5.99
CA ALA A 299 30.51 12.86 -5.24
C ALA A 299 30.08 11.78 -4.24
N GLN A 300 29.72 12.20 -3.02
CA GLN A 300 29.17 11.30 -2.01
C GLN A 300 27.66 11.16 -2.24
N VAL A 301 27.20 9.91 -2.39
CA VAL A 301 25.81 9.59 -2.67
C VAL A 301 25.25 8.55 -1.71
N ILE A 302 23.92 8.51 -1.62
CA ILE A 302 23.17 7.55 -0.81
C ILE A 302 22.11 6.84 -1.65
N PHE A 303 21.99 5.53 -1.42
CA PHE A 303 20.93 4.72 -2.02
C PHE A 303 19.61 4.94 -1.29
N ILE A 304 18.53 5.19 -2.04
CA ILE A 304 17.18 5.39 -1.49
C ILE A 304 16.23 4.19 -1.70
N LYS A 305 16.77 3.07 -2.20
CA LYS A 305 16.06 1.80 -2.38
C LYS A 305 16.92 0.64 -1.92
N ASN A 306 16.25 -0.47 -1.61
CA ASN A 306 16.92 -1.74 -1.40
C ASN A 306 17.20 -2.40 -2.75
N ASP A 307 18.37 -3.02 -2.87
CA ASP A 307 18.68 -3.85 -4.02
C ASP A 307 17.72 -5.03 -4.07
N ILE A 308 17.11 -5.23 -5.24
CA ILE A 308 16.14 -6.30 -5.52
C ILE A 308 16.82 -7.54 -6.09
N SER A 309 18.14 -7.48 -6.35
CA SER A 309 18.94 -8.64 -6.75
C SER A 309 19.03 -9.68 -5.63
N PRO A 310 19.29 -10.97 -5.96
CA PRO A 310 19.61 -12.00 -4.98
C PRO A 310 20.82 -11.64 -4.12
N GLU A 311 21.81 -10.96 -4.70
CA GLU A 311 23.05 -10.55 -4.04
C GLU A 311 22.84 -9.49 -2.94
N LYS A 312 21.77 -8.68 -3.03
CA LYS A 312 21.45 -7.58 -2.09
C LYS A 312 22.64 -6.64 -1.84
N ARG A 313 23.32 -6.20 -2.91
CA ARG A 313 24.59 -5.44 -2.85
C ARG A 313 24.46 -4.09 -2.15
N PHE A 314 23.27 -3.51 -2.16
CA PHE A 314 22.97 -2.27 -1.43
C PHE A 314 21.60 -2.29 -0.76
N TYR A 315 21.42 -1.40 0.21
CA TYR A 315 20.17 -1.18 0.92
C TYR A 315 19.85 0.30 1.00
N ASN A 316 18.59 0.63 1.27
CA ASN A 316 18.14 2.00 1.48
C ASN A 316 18.86 2.62 2.68
N GLY A 317 19.71 3.61 2.43
CA GLY A 317 20.60 4.23 3.41
C GLY A 317 22.09 4.00 3.17
N LYS A 318 22.49 2.99 2.35
CA LYS A 318 23.90 2.70 2.07
C LYS A 318 24.52 3.89 1.35
N MET A 319 25.67 4.36 1.83
CA MET A 319 26.42 5.45 1.22
C MET A 319 27.56 4.89 0.36
N GLY A 320 27.96 5.66 -0.64
CA GLY A 320 29.11 5.36 -1.48
C GLY A 320 29.62 6.61 -2.18
N MET A 321 30.75 6.47 -2.86
CA MET A 321 31.36 7.55 -3.62
C MET A 321 31.29 7.24 -5.10
N VAL A 322 30.96 8.23 -5.90
CA VAL A 322 30.94 8.10 -7.35
C VAL A 322 32.37 7.90 -7.87
N LYS A 323 32.66 6.72 -8.42
CA LYS A 323 33.99 6.37 -8.95
C LYS A 323 34.14 6.80 -10.40
N THR A 324 33.15 6.49 -11.22
CA THR A 324 33.16 6.78 -12.65
C THR A 324 31.78 7.21 -13.12
N LEU A 325 31.73 8.27 -13.93
CA LEU A 325 30.50 8.77 -14.53
C LEU A 325 30.61 8.86 -16.04
N THR A 326 29.56 8.40 -16.71
CA THR A 326 29.32 8.71 -18.12
C THR A 326 27.95 9.39 -18.25
N LYS A 327 27.54 9.73 -19.49
CA LYS A 327 26.19 10.27 -19.73
C LYS A 327 25.07 9.29 -19.33
N HIS A 328 25.35 8.00 -19.19
CA HIS A 328 24.34 6.96 -18.97
C HIS A 328 24.74 5.84 -17.98
N GLU A 329 25.97 5.83 -17.47
CA GLU A 329 26.41 4.91 -16.42
C GLU A 329 26.88 5.68 -15.19
N ILE A 330 26.58 5.10 -14.03
CA ILE A 330 27.01 5.58 -12.73
C ILE A 330 27.64 4.39 -12.00
N PHE A 331 28.94 4.47 -11.72
CA PHE A 331 29.64 3.47 -10.91
C PHE A 331 29.91 4.04 -9.52
N ILE A 332 29.47 3.31 -8.50
CA ILE A 332 29.66 3.68 -7.10
C ILE A 332 30.66 2.74 -6.44
N GLU A 333 31.68 3.31 -5.81
CA GLU A 333 32.63 2.60 -4.94
C GLU A 333 32.19 2.73 -3.47
N PHE A 334 32.17 1.60 -2.78
CA PHE A 334 31.88 1.52 -1.35
C PHE A 334 33.16 1.51 -0.52
N GLU A 335 33.05 1.64 0.82
CA GLU A 335 34.21 1.63 1.72
C GLU A 335 35.06 0.34 1.60
N ASN A 336 34.42 -0.79 1.31
CA ASN A 336 35.06 -2.10 1.07
C ASN A 336 35.74 -2.23 -0.30
N LYS A 337 35.85 -1.15 -1.08
CA LYS A 337 36.40 -1.12 -2.45
C LYS A 337 35.62 -1.90 -3.50
N GLU A 338 34.45 -2.42 -3.13
CA GLU A 338 33.49 -2.96 -4.08
C GLU A 338 32.93 -1.84 -4.95
N VAL A 339 32.85 -2.08 -6.25
CA VAL A 339 32.30 -1.14 -7.23
C VAL A 339 31.06 -1.76 -7.84
N ILE A 340 29.96 -1.00 -7.88
CA ILE A 340 28.72 -1.44 -8.52
C ILE A 340 28.28 -0.46 -9.59
N GLU A 341 27.79 -0.98 -10.71
CA GLU A 341 26.99 -0.18 -11.65
C GLU A 341 25.60 0.02 -11.04
N VAL A 342 25.13 1.27 -11.01
CA VAL A 342 23.81 1.61 -10.50
C VAL A 342 22.81 1.61 -11.63
N GLU A 343 21.75 0.80 -11.46
CA GLU A 343 20.64 0.73 -12.40
C GLU A 343 19.55 1.75 -12.08
N ARG A 344 18.67 2.00 -13.06
CA ARG A 344 17.46 2.79 -12.85
C ARG A 344 16.41 1.93 -12.15
N TYR A 345 15.67 2.55 -11.24
CA TYR A 345 14.60 1.92 -10.48
C TYR A 345 13.28 2.66 -10.70
N GLU A 346 12.17 1.92 -10.62
CA GLU A 346 10.82 2.43 -10.88
C GLU A 346 10.05 2.74 -9.60
N TRP A 347 9.34 3.86 -9.57
CA TRP A 347 8.33 4.20 -8.57
C TRP A 347 6.99 4.34 -9.27
N GLN A 348 5.94 3.85 -8.63
CA GLN A 348 4.60 3.80 -9.22
C GLN A 348 3.68 4.76 -8.48
N ASN A 349 3.00 5.63 -9.24
CA ASN A 349 1.85 6.36 -8.75
C ASN A 349 0.61 5.51 -9.00
N ILE A 350 -0.05 5.07 -7.94
CA ILE A 350 -1.20 4.17 -8.01
C ILE A 350 -2.50 4.89 -7.63
N LYS A 351 -3.62 4.35 -8.08
CA LYS A 351 -4.94 4.61 -7.49
C LYS A 351 -5.61 3.28 -7.16
N TYR A 352 -6.50 3.31 -6.17
CA TYR A 352 -7.33 2.16 -5.86
C TYR A 352 -8.61 2.18 -6.70
N THR A 353 -8.97 1.03 -7.24
CA THR A 353 -10.23 0.78 -7.94
C THR A 353 -10.87 -0.49 -7.41
N VAL A 354 -12.14 -0.73 -7.76
CA VAL A 354 -12.85 -1.96 -7.39
C VAL A 354 -12.99 -2.80 -8.64
N ASP A 355 -12.52 -4.04 -8.58
CA ASP A 355 -12.73 -5.02 -9.65
C ASP A 355 -14.24 -5.30 -9.80
N PRO A 356 -14.81 -5.15 -10.99
CA PRO A 356 -16.27 -5.22 -11.18
C PRO A 356 -16.84 -6.63 -10.93
N ASN A 357 -16.03 -7.68 -11.07
CA ASN A 357 -16.46 -9.08 -10.95
C ASN A 357 -16.29 -9.61 -9.54
N THR A 358 -15.12 -9.38 -8.94
CA THR A 358 -14.74 -9.92 -7.62
C THR A 358 -15.08 -8.96 -6.49
N LYS A 359 -15.35 -7.68 -6.79
CA LYS A 359 -15.52 -6.58 -5.83
C LYS A 359 -14.31 -6.36 -4.92
N GLU A 360 -13.15 -6.84 -5.35
CA GLU A 360 -11.90 -6.63 -4.64
C GLU A 360 -11.33 -5.26 -4.95
N ILE A 361 -10.70 -4.65 -3.94
CA ILE A 361 -9.91 -3.44 -4.18
C ILE A 361 -8.60 -3.85 -4.86
N VAL A 362 -8.31 -3.22 -5.99
CA VAL A 362 -7.10 -3.45 -6.79
C VAL A 362 -6.38 -2.13 -7.04
N GLU A 363 -5.06 -2.22 -7.17
CA GLU A 363 -4.19 -1.08 -7.49
C GLU A 363 -4.11 -0.93 -9.02
N GLU A 364 -4.42 0.26 -9.53
CA GLU A 364 -4.20 0.64 -10.92
C GLU A 364 -3.03 1.63 -10.99
N VAL A 365 -2.00 1.31 -11.77
CA VAL A 365 -0.85 2.19 -11.99
C VAL A 365 -1.27 3.34 -12.90
N LEU A 366 -1.26 4.57 -12.39
CA LEU A 366 -1.55 5.78 -13.15
C LEU A 366 -0.35 6.25 -13.96
N GLY A 367 0.83 6.18 -13.36
CA GLY A 367 2.10 6.51 -14.00
C GLY A 367 3.29 5.93 -13.27
N THR A 368 4.42 5.91 -13.97
CA THR A 368 5.70 5.40 -13.48
C THR A 368 6.76 6.48 -13.58
N PHE A 369 7.58 6.60 -12.54
CA PHE A 369 8.79 7.42 -12.51
C PHE A 369 9.99 6.46 -12.43
N SER A 370 10.86 6.47 -13.42
CA SER A 370 12.08 5.64 -13.46
C SER A 370 13.32 6.52 -13.40
N HIS A 371 14.19 6.30 -12.41
CA HIS A 371 15.44 7.06 -12.25
C HIS A 371 16.46 6.29 -11.40
N TYR A 372 17.72 6.75 -11.37
CA TYR A 372 18.75 6.14 -10.52
C TYR A 372 18.42 6.39 -9.04
N PRO A 373 18.43 5.38 -8.16
CA PRO A 373 18.01 5.50 -6.77
C PRO A 373 19.07 6.15 -5.88
N LEU A 374 19.62 7.28 -6.32
CA LEU A 374 20.71 8.00 -5.65
C LEU A 374 20.26 9.41 -5.24
N LYS A 375 20.84 9.91 -4.15
CA LYS A 375 20.85 11.33 -3.80
C LYS A 375 22.23 11.75 -3.33
N LEU A 376 22.56 13.04 -3.45
CA LEU A 376 23.73 13.60 -2.78
C LEU A 376 23.60 13.41 -1.26
N ALA A 377 24.72 13.10 -0.62
CA ALA A 377 24.73 12.57 0.74
C ALA A 377 25.78 13.23 1.66
N TRP A 378 26.22 14.46 1.37
CA TRP A 378 27.01 15.22 2.36
C TRP A 378 26.13 15.77 3.48
N ALA A 379 24.86 16.08 3.17
CA ALA A 379 23.87 16.48 4.15
C ALA A 379 22.45 16.00 3.78
N ILE A 380 21.66 15.70 4.81
CA ILE A 380 20.24 15.41 4.69
C ILE A 380 19.51 15.99 5.90
N THR A 381 18.24 16.35 5.73
CA THR A 381 17.43 16.78 6.88
C THR A 381 16.98 15.59 7.73
N VAL A 382 16.80 15.80 9.04
CA VAL A 382 16.24 14.81 9.97
C VAL A 382 14.92 14.22 9.44
N HIS A 383 14.01 15.08 8.95
CA HIS A 383 12.73 14.65 8.35
C HIS A 383 12.93 13.70 7.15
N LYS A 384 13.73 14.10 6.16
CA LYS A 384 14.02 13.26 4.96
C LYS A 384 14.84 12.01 5.30
N SER A 385 15.51 11.96 6.45
CA SER A 385 16.26 10.79 6.91
C SER A 385 15.40 9.71 7.57
N GLN A 386 14.11 9.97 7.79
CA GLN A 386 13.21 9.01 8.42
C GLN A 386 13.16 7.70 7.63
N GLY A 387 13.18 6.59 8.36
CA GLY A 387 13.31 5.25 7.78
C GLY A 387 14.74 4.85 7.37
N LEU A 388 15.65 5.79 7.09
CA LEU A 388 17.04 5.53 6.68
C LEU A 388 17.92 5.07 7.85
N THR A 389 19.07 4.46 7.52
CA THR A 389 20.09 4.02 8.47
C THR A 389 21.48 4.39 7.96
N PHE A 390 22.33 4.96 8.82
CA PHE A 390 23.69 5.40 8.50
C PHE A 390 24.71 4.73 9.42
N ASP A 391 25.91 4.51 8.90
CA ASP A 391 27.04 4.01 9.70
C ASP A 391 27.75 5.15 10.41
N LYS A 392 27.93 6.30 9.74
CA LYS A 392 28.64 7.48 10.26
C LYS A 392 27.83 8.75 9.99
N ALA A 393 27.59 9.57 11.00
CA ALA A 393 26.81 10.80 10.86
C ALA A 393 27.28 11.92 11.79
N VAL A 394 27.20 13.15 11.28
CA VAL A 394 27.47 14.39 12.02
C VAL A 394 26.15 15.05 12.36
N LEU A 395 25.94 15.37 13.64
CA LEU A 395 24.75 16.04 14.12
C LEU A 395 25.09 17.43 14.67
N ASP A 396 24.35 18.42 14.19
CA ASP A 396 24.35 19.77 14.78
C ASP A 396 23.15 19.92 15.73
N VAL A 397 23.37 19.53 16.99
CA VAL A 397 22.35 19.50 18.04
C VAL A 397 22.09 20.86 18.68
N SER A 398 22.94 21.86 18.42
CA SER A 398 22.83 23.21 18.98
C SER A 398 21.53 23.94 18.61
N LYS A 399 20.82 23.44 17.59
CA LYS A 399 19.57 23.98 17.04
C LYS A 399 18.42 22.97 17.01
N VAL A 400 18.49 21.89 17.78
CA VAL A 400 17.40 20.91 17.84
C VAL A 400 16.30 21.47 18.73
N PHE A 401 15.33 22.15 18.11
CA PHE A 401 14.24 22.87 18.78
C PHE A 401 13.09 21.96 19.24
N LEU A 402 13.06 20.69 18.82
CA LEU A 402 11.94 19.78 19.11
C LEU A 402 12.40 18.47 19.79
N PRO A 403 11.72 18.04 20.86
CA PRO A 403 12.08 16.89 21.71
C PRO A 403 12.31 15.56 20.96
N GLY A 404 11.52 15.28 19.92
CA GLY A 404 11.65 14.06 19.11
C GLY A 404 12.73 14.10 18.03
N GLN A 405 13.20 15.29 17.61
CA GLN A 405 14.17 15.40 16.51
C GLN A 405 15.54 14.83 16.87
N ALA A 406 15.98 14.96 18.13
CA ALA A 406 17.22 14.37 18.60
C ALA A 406 17.15 12.83 18.54
N TYR A 407 16.06 12.25 19.04
CA TYR A 407 15.82 10.81 18.96
C TYR A 407 15.76 10.33 17.50
N VAL A 408 15.03 11.03 16.63
CA VAL A 408 14.92 10.66 15.22
C VAL A 408 16.29 10.67 14.54
N ALA A 409 17.10 11.71 14.79
CA ALA A 409 18.42 11.85 14.20
C ALA A 409 19.40 10.78 14.70
N LEU A 410 19.47 10.56 16.03
CA LEU A 410 20.35 9.54 16.62
C LEU A 410 19.92 8.13 16.25
N SER A 411 18.61 7.83 16.18
CA SER A 411 18.09 6.51 15.79
C SER A 411 18.36 6.14 14.32
N ARG A 412 18.94 7.05 13.53
CA ARG A 412 19.43 6.74 12.19
C ARG A 412 20.78 6.02 12.22
N LEU A 413 21.57 6.18 13.27
CA LEU A 413 22.87 5.51 13.39
C LEU A 413 22.71 4.04 13.76
N ARG A 414 23.69 3.22 13.36
CA ARG A 414 23.81 1.82 13.80
C ARG A 414 24.50 1.67 15.15
N SER A 415 25.50 2.49 15.43
CA SER A 415 26.29 2.49 16.65
C SER A 415 26.72 3.91 17.03
N LEU A 416 27.21 4.08 18.27
CA LEU A 416 27.79 5.34 18.74
C LEU A 416 29.14 5.66 18.12
N GLU A 417 29.90 4.66 17.66
CA GLU A 417 31.24 4.87 17.08
C GLU A 417 31.24 5.79 15.86
N GLY A 418 30.15 5.76 15.07
CA GLY A 418 29.98 6.63 13.91
C GLY A 418 29.38 8.00 14.21
N LEU A 419 29.11 8.32 15.48
CA LEU A 419 28.52 9.59 15.90
C LEU A 419 29.57 10.69 16.01
N VAL A 420 29.28 11.85 15.44
CA VAL A 420 29.98 13.10 15.76
C VAL A 420 28.97 14.19 16.08
N LEU A 421 29.12 14.84 17.23
CA LEU A 421 28.33 16.01 17.60
C LEU A 421 29.15 17.29 17.38
N LEU A 422 28.61 18.27 16.65
CA LEU A 422 29.30 19.56 16.46
C LEU A 422 29.20 20.48 17.68
N SER A 423 28.33 20.14 18.63
CA SER A 423 28.12 20.89 19.86
C SER A 423 27.60 19.95 20.95
N PRO A 424 27.93 20.20 22.22
CA PRO A 424 27.45 19.36 23.32
C PRO A 424 25.93 19.48 23.47
N ILE A 425 25.29 18.37 23.84
CA ILE A 425 23.85 18.31 24.12
C ILE A 425 23.58 18.87 25.51
N GLN A 426 22.61 19.79 25.60
CA GLN A 426 22.13 20.37 26.85
C GLN A 426 20.77 19.79 27.24
N MET A 427 20.53 19.65 28.54
CA MET A 427 19.33 19.01 29.11
C MET A 427 18.03 19.80 28.82
N ASN A 428 18.13 21.10 28.57
CA ASN A 428 16.98 22.01 28.46
C ASN A 428 16.21 21.93 27.11
N GLY A 429 16.65 21.09 26.17
CA GLY A 429 16.07 20.98 24.81
C GLY A 429 15.20 19.74 24.54
N LEU A 430 15.04 18.84 25.52
CA LEU A 430 14.40 17.53 25.36
C LEU A 430 13.10 17.43 26.18
N VAL A 431 12.12 18.32 25.95
CA VAL A 431 10.84 18.29 26.69
C VAL A 431 9.78 17.53 25.89
N ASN A 432 9.75 16.19 25.95
CA ASN A 432 8.69 15.44 25.26
C ASN A 432 7.30 15.87 25.74
N ASP A 433 6.33 15.76 24.85
CA ASP A 433 4.93 16.06 25.12
C ASP A 433 4.37 15.03 26.14
N GLU A 434 3.92 15.50 27.30
CA GLU A 434 3.39 14.65 28.38
C GLU A 434 2.21 13.80 27.91
N ASP A 435 1.41 14.32 26.97
CA ASP A 435 0.27 13.62 26.41
C ASP A 435 0.70 12.37 25.62
N VAL A 436 1.82 12.46 24.90
CA VAL A 436 2.38 11.32 24.15
C VAL A 436 2.89 10.24 25.10
N MET A 437 3.55 10.64 26.18
CA MET A 437 4.05 9.71 27.19
C MET A 437 2.90 9.00 27.92
N SER A 438 1.89 9.76 28.34
CA SER A 438 0.69 9.20 28.97
C SER A 438 -0.05 8.24 28.02
N TYR A 439 -0.16 8.59 26.74
CA TYR A 439 -0.79 7.70 25.78
C TYR A 439 -0.01 6.40 25.56
N ALA A 440 1.33 6.47 25.58
CA ALA A 440 2.21 5.31 25.40
C ALA A 440 2.14 4.27 26.53
N GLU A 441 1.64 4.65 27.71
CA GLU A 441 1.43 3.74 28.84
C GLU A 441 0.24 2.79 28.64
N ASN A 442 -0.67 3.09 27.69
CA ASN A 442 -1.86 2.26 27.40
C ASN A 442 -1.57 0.98 26.60
N LYS A 443 -0.32 0.52 26.59
CA LYS A 443 0.09 -0.69 25.87
C LYS A 443 -0.57 -1.93 26.45
N ALA A 444 -1.17 -2.75 25.60
CA ALA A 444 -1.77 -4.01 26.01
C ALA A 444 -0.69 -5.07 26.33
N GLY A 445 -0.84 -5.74 27.47
CA GLY A 445 -0.02 -6.89 27.84
C GLY A 445 -0.45 -8.18 27.12
N THR A 446 0.40 -9.21 27.10
CA THR A 446 0.13 -10.47 26.38
C THR A 446 -1.17 -11.16 26.83
N GLU A 447 -1.47 -11.15 28.13
CA GLU A 447 -2.72 -11.72 28.66
C GLU A 447 -3.95 -10.96 28.16
N GLU A 448 -3.88 -9.63 28.12
CA GLU A 448 -4.93 -8.78 27.58
C GLU A 448 -5.11 -9.02 26.07
N LEU A 449 -4.01 -9.11 25.31
CA LEU A 449 -4.07 -9.42 23.87
C LEU A 449 -4.77 -10.75 23.60
N ASN A 450 -4.46 -11.80 24.36
CA ASN A 450 -5.09 -13.11 24.22
C ASN A 450 -6.59 -13.06 24.56
N LEU A 451 -6.95 -12.40 25.67
CA LEU A 451 -8.35 -12.24 26.08
C LEU A 451 -9.15 -11.44 25.05
N GLN A 452 -8.64 -10.27 24.64
CA GLN A 452 -9.25 -9.40 23.65
C GLN A 452 -9.41 -10.11 22.32
N LEU A 453 -8.40 -10.86 21.86
CA LEU A 453 -8.47 -11.61 20.61
C LEU A 453 -9.62 -12.62 20.64
N LYS A 454 -9.76 -13.41 21.71
CA LYS A 454 -10.85 -14.38 21.85
C LYS A 454 -12.24 -13.73 21.79
N ILE A 455 -12.41 -12.63 22.53
CA ILE A 455 -13.68 -11.89 22.58
C ILE A 455 -14.00 -11.27 21.22
N GLU A 456 -13.04 -10.58 20.63
CA GLU A 456 -13.20 -9.87 19.36
C GLU A 456 -13.36 -10.82 18.18
N THR A 457 -12.72 -11.98 18.19
CA THR A 457 -12.93 -13.05 17.19
C THR A 457 -14.34 -13.63 17.31
N LYS A 458 -14.84 -13.90 18.53
CA LYS A 458 -16.25 -14.32 18.74
C LYS A 458 -17.23 -13.28 18.21
N ASN A 459 -17.01 -12.00 18.51
CA ASN A 459 -17.85 -10.89 18.07
C ASN A 459 -17.79 -10.69 16.55
N PHE A 460 -16.61 -10.79 15.96
CA PHE A 460 -16.41 -10.73 14.53
C PHE A 460 -17.17 -11.84 13.82
N LEU A 461 -17.01 -13.09 14.27
CA LEU A 461 -17.71 -14.23 13.70
C LEU A 461 -19.23 -14.07 13.81
N ARG A 462 -19.73 -13.68 14.99
CA ARG A 462 -21.15 -13.37 15.22
C ARG A 462 -21.69 -12.37 14.20
N ASN A 463 -21.01 -11.23 14.08
CA ASN A 463 -21.46 -10.13 13.21
C ASN A 463 -21.35 -10.52 11.74
N TYR A 464 -20.27 -11.20 11.35
CA TYR A 464 -20.06 -11.68 9.98
C TYR A 464 -21.15 -12.67 9.56
N LEU A 465 -21.49 -13.64 10.43
CA LEU A 465 -22.56 -14.61 10.16
C LEU A 465 -23.94 -13.94 10.12
N ILE A 466 -24.27 -13.06 11.07
CA ILE A 466 -25.55 -12.33 11.06
C ILE A 466 -25.71 -11.51 9.78
N GLN A 467 -24.66 -10.79 9.36
CA GLN A 467 -24.69 -10.02 8.11
C GLN A 467 -24.83 -10.92 6.89
N THR A 468 -24.17 -12.07 6.88
CA THR A 468 -24.23 -13.04 5.77
C THR A 468 -25.65 -13.57 5.52
N TYR A 469 -26.46 -13.72 6.57
CA TYR A 469 -27.82 -14.31 6.49
C TYR A 469 -28.96 -13.29 6.66
N SER A 470 -28.66 -11.99 6.81
CA SER A 470 -29.69 -10.94 6.88
C SER A 470 -29.92 -10.34 5.50
N TRP A 471 -31.06 -10.66 4.88
CA TRP A 471 -31.36 -10.37 3.48
C TRP A 471 -32.48 -9.37 3.26
N PHE A 472 -32.91 -8.67 4.30
CA PHE A 472 -33.94 -7.65 4.21
C PHE A 472 -33.65 -6.59 3.14
N ASN A 473 -32.40 -6.09 3.09
CA ASN A 473 -31.98 -5.11 2.08
C ASN A 473 -31.98 -5.70 0.67
N LEU A 474 -31.59 -6.97 0.51
CA LEU A 474 -31.63 -7.67 -0.77
C LEU A 474 -33.09 -7.80 -1.25
N SER A 475 -34.00 -8.28 -0.39
CA SER A 475 -35.43 -8.34 -0.70
C SER A 475 -36.01 -6.96 -1.05
N THR A 476 -35.63 -5.90 -0.34
CA THR A 476 -36.08 -4.53 -0.64
C THR A 476 -35.67 -4.08 -2.05
N GLN A 477 -34.46 -4.42 -2.49
CA GLN A 477 -34.01 -4.11 -3.86
C GLN A 477 -34.83 -4.87 -4.92
N TRP A 478 -35.10 -6.16 -4.70
CA TRP A 478 -35.93 -6.96 -5.59
C TRP A 478 -37.39 -6.48 -5.64
N HIS A 479 -37.94 -6.02 -4.52
CA HIS A 479 -39.25 -5.36 -4.48
C HIS A 479 -39.27 -4.04 -5.24
N THR A 480 -38.22 -3.23 -5.09
CA THR A 480 -38.09 -1.97 -5.84
C THR A 480 -38.03 -2.25 -7.33
N HIS A 481 -37.29 -3.29 -7.73
CA HIS A 481 -37.25 -3.76 -9.11
C HIS A 481 -38.63 -4.22 -9.61
N LEU A 482 -39.35 -5.04 -8.84
CA LEU A 482 -40.69 -5.49 -9.20
C LEU A 482 -41.69 -4.32 -9.34
N TYR A 483 -41.62 -3.34 -8.45
CA TYR A 483 -42.49 -2.17 -8.50
C TYR A 483 -42.24 -1.30 -9.74
N SER A 484 -41.01 -1.29 -10.27
CA SER A 484 -40.67 -0.49 -11.45
C SER A 484 -41.41 -0.92 -12.72
N TYR A 485 -41.97 -2.13 -12.76
CA TYR A 485 -42.80 -2.61 -13.86
C TYR A 485 -44.16 -1.93 -13.92
N ASN A 486 -44.67 -1.37 -12.81
CA ASN A 486 -45.96 -0.67 -12.78
C ASN A 486 -45.96 0.64 -13.57
N ALA A 487 -44.78 1.21 -13.82
CA ALA A 487 -44.60 2.44 -14.60
C ALA A 487 -44.31 2.17 -16.09
N GLU A 488 -44.26 0.90 -16.52
CA GLU A 488 -43.92 0.50 -17.88
C GLU A 488 -45.18 0.37 -18.76
N ALA A 489 -45.06 0.69 -20.05
CA ALA A 489 -46.13 0.42 -21.01
C ALA A 489 -46.31 -1.10 -21.21
N GLU A 490 -47.55 -1.57 -21.36
CA GLU A 490 -47.89 -3.01 -21.46
C GLU A 490 -47.10 -3.77 -22.54
N ARG A 491 -46.66 -3.10 -23.61
CA ARG A 491 -45.90 -3.68 -24.74
C ARG A 491 -44.39 -3.42 -24.68
N SER A 492 -43.85 -2.96 -23.55
CA SER A 492 -42.40 -2.75 -23.43
C SER A 492 -41.66 -4.10 -23.40
N LYS A 493 -40.40 -4.13 -23.85
CA LYS A 493 -39.60 -5.37 -23.76
C LYS A 493 -39.37 -5.82 -22.32
N LYS A 494 -39.46 -4.88 -21.37
CA LYS A 494 -39.35 -5.14 -19.94
C LYS A 494 -40.61 -5.80 -19.40
N SER A 495 -41.82 -5.41 -19.83
CA SER A 495 -43.07 -6.00 -19.32
C SER A 495 -43.15 -7.53 -19.48
N ALA A 496 -42.51 -8.08 -20.52
CA ALA A 496 -42.37 -9.53 -20.73
C ALA A 496 -41.67 -10.27 -19.58
N PHE A 497 -40.82 -9.60 -18.80
CA PHE A 497 -40.07 -10.16 -17.68
C PHE A 497 -40.79 -10.00 -16.32
N MET A 498 -41.97 -9.37 -16.26
CA MET A 498 -42.70 -9.15 -15.01
C MET A 498 -42.99 -10.47 -14.27
N GLY A 499 -43.39 -11.51 -15.00
CA GLY A 499 -43.64 -12.83 -14.43
C GLY A 499 -42.38 -13.48 -13.85
N TRP A 500 -41.21 -13.26 -14.46
CA TRP A 500 -39.92 -13.68 -13.90
C TRP A 500 -39.61 -12.89 -12.63
N ALA A 501 -39.68 -11.55 -12.66
CA ALA A 501 -39.38 -10.71 -11.51
C ALA A 501 -40.26 -11.05 -10.30
N GLN A 502 -41.57 -11.27 -10.52
CA GLN A 502 -42.49 -11.68 -9.46
C GLN A 502 -42.11 -13.04 -8.86
N ARG A 503 -41.77 -14.03 -9.70
CA ARG A 503 -41.31 -15.33 -9.21
C ARG A 503 -40.04 -15.17 -8.38
N MET A 504 -39.04 -14.46 -8.88
CA MET A 504 -37.77 -14.28 -8.16
C MET A 504 -37.96 -13.58 -6.81
N THR A 505 -38.77 -12.52 -6.76
CA THR A 505 -39.08 -11.82 -5.51
C THR A 505 -39.80 -12.74 -4.52
N ASN A 506 -40.79 -13.51 -4.95
CA ASN A 506 -41.50 -14.46 -4.08
C ASN A 506 -40.56 -15.54 -3.50
N HIS A 507 -39.66 -16.09 -4.32
CA HIS A 507 -38.68 -17.08 -3.86
C HIS A 507 -37.72 -16.47 -2.84
N LEU A 508 -37.29 -15.22 -3.05
CA LEU A 508 -36.44 -14.50 -2.11
C LEU A 508 -37.16 -14.24 -0.78
N ASP A 509 -38.43 -13.86 -0.81
CA ASP A 509 -39.20 -13.58 0.41
C ASP A 509 -39.42 -14.82 1.26
N GLU A 510 -39.71 -15.96 0.64
CA GLU A 510 -39.75 -17.24 1.35
C GLU A 510 -38.41 -17.51 2.05
N MET A 511 -37.29 -17.31 1.34
CA MET A 511 -35.96 -17.47 1.91
C MET A 511 -35.67 -16.48 3.05
N VAL A 512 -36.08 -15.22 2.92
CA VAL A 512 -35.87 -14.16 3.94
C VAL A 512 -36.60 -14.53 5.24
N VAL A 513 -37.80 -15.11 5.18
CA VAL A 513 -38.50 -15.57 6.38
C VAL A 513 -37.69 -16.64 7.12
N HIS A 514 -37.11 -17.59 6.39
CA HIS A 514 -36.23 -18.61 6.97
C HIS A 514 -34.89 -18.03 7.45
N SER A 515 -34.33 -17.06 6.71
CA SER A 515 -33.05 -16.44 7.04
C SER A 515 -33.15 -15.59 8.31
N GLU A 516 -34.24 -14.83 8.51
CA GLU A 516 -34.46 -14.04 9.72
C GLU A 516 -34.68 -14.92 10.97
N LYS A 517 -35.38 -16.06 10.81
CA LYS A 517 -35.46 -17.08 11.89
C LYS A 517 -34.07 -17.61 12.25
N PHE A 518 -33.24 -17.88 11.24
CA PHE A 518 -31.86 -18.34 11.45
C PHE A 518 -30.97 -17.25 12.07
N VAL A 519 -31.10 -15.99 11.67
CA VAL A 519 -30.40 -14.85 12.28
C VAL A 519 -30.74 -14.72 13.76
N ASN A 520 -32.01 -14.88 14.15
CA ASN A 520 -32.41 -14.88 15.54
C ASN A 520 -31.85 -16.10 16.31
N GLN A 521 -31.80 -17.28 15.67
CA GLN A 521 -31.10 -18.44 16.22
C GLN A 521 -29.61 -18.14 16.44
N LEU A 522 -28.90 -17.56 15.46
CA LEU A 522 -27.50 -17.18 15.60
C LEU A 522 -27.29 -16.21 16.77
N ARG A 523 -28.14 -15.19 16.93
CA ARG A 523 -28.09 -14.26 18.06
C ARG A 523 -28.18 -14.99 19.40
N ALA A 524 -29.08 -15.97 19.51
CA ALA A 524 -29.20 -16.80 20.71
C ALA A 524 -27.93 -17.65 20.95
N LEU A 525 -27.45 -18.36 19.93
CA LEU A 525 -26.28 -19.25 20.04
C LEU A 525 -25.01 -18.50 20.49
N PHE A 526 -24.77 -17.31 19.96
CA PHE A 526 -23.60 -16.51 20.35
C PHE A 526 -23.72 -15.88 21.76
N ASN A 527 -24.94 -15.79 22.29
CA ASN A 527 -25.20 -15.32 23.65
C ASN A 527 -25.21 -16.47 24.69
N GLU A 528 -25.14 -17.72 24.27
CA GLU A 528 -24.99 -18.86 25.18
C GLU A 528 -23.62 -18.84 25.86
N GLU A 529 -23.59 -19.12 27.16
CA GLU A 529 -22.37 -19.25 27.95
C GLU A 529 -22.33 -20.63 28.64
N PRO A 530 -21.31 -21.48 28.38
CA PRO A 530 -20.18 -21.26 27.48
C PRO A 530 -20.58 -21.33 25.99
N PHE A 531 -19.91 -20.53 25.16
CA PHE A 531 -20.12 -20.53 23.70
C PHE A 531 -19.78 -21.90 23.08
N ARG A 532 -20.76 -22.52 22.42
CA ARG A 532 -20.62 -23.82 21.77
C ARG A 532 -20.28 -23.64 20.28
N PHE A 533 -18.99 -23.47 19.97
CA PHE A 533 -18.51 -23.30 18.61
C PHE A 533 -18.93 -24.44 17.68
N GLU A 534 -18.72 -25.69 18.10
CA GLU A 534 -19.00 -26.89 17.31
C GLU A 534 -20.45 -26.99 16.86
N PHE A 535 -21.37 -26.73 17.80
CA PHE A 535 -22.80 -26.72 17.53
C PHE A 535 -23.18 -25.55 16.61
N THR A 536 -22.63 -24.36 16.85
CA THR A 536 -22.88 -23.19 16.00
C THR A 536 -22.42 -23.45 14.56
N LYS A 537 -21.23 -24.04 14.38
CA LYS A 537 -20.69 -24.45 13.08
C LYS A 537 -21.63 -25.41 12.37
N GLU A 538 -22.07 -26.49 13.03
CA GLU A 538 -23.00 -27.47 12.46
C GLU A 538 -24.30 -26.79 11.98
N ARG A 539 -24.85 -25.87 12.77
CA ARG A 539 -26.05 -25.10 12.42
C ARG A 539 -25.82 -24.20 11.20
N VAL A 540 -24.67 -23.55 11.10
CA VAL A 540 -24.31 -22.71 9.94
C VAL A 540 -24.10 -23.54 8.68
N LEU A 541 -23.46 -24.71 8.76
CA LEU A 541 -23.28 -25.60 7.61
C LEU A 541 -24.62 -26.13 7.11
N LYS A 542 -25.53 -26.52 8.01
CA LYS A 542 -26.91 -26.90 7.64
C LYS A 542 -27.68 -25.75 6.97
N ALA A 543 -27.50 -24.52 7.44
CA ALA A 543 -28.07 -23.35 6.81
C ALA A 543 -27.48 -23.11 5.41
N TYR A 544 -26.15 -23.25 5.27
CA TYR A 544 -25.46 -23.17 3.98
C TYR A 544 -26.05 -24.18 2.98
N ASP A 545 -26.19 -25.45 3.36
CA ASP A 545 -26.72 -26.51 2.48
C ASP A 545 -28.19 -26.26 2.08
N TYR A 546 -28.96 -25.59 2.94
CA TYR A 546 -30.33 -25.20 2.64
C TYR A 546 -30.40 -23.99 1.70
N PHE A 547 -29.65 -22.92 1.98
CA PHE A 547 -29.78 -21.65 1.26
C PHE A 547 -28.95 -21.59 -0.03
N PHE A 548 -27.75 -22.18 -0.05
CA PHE A 548 -26.84 -22.08 -1.19
C PHE A 548 -27.44 -22.56 -2.51
N PRO A 549 -28.06 -23.76 -2.62
CA PRO A 549 -28.62 -24.21 -3.89
C PRO A 549 -29.72 -23.28 -4.44
N ARG A 550 -30.51 -22.67 -3.55
CA ARG A 550 -31.59 -21.75 -3.92
C ARG A 550 -31.04 -20.42 -4.42
N LEU A 551 -30.07 -19.84 -3.69
CA LEU A 551 -29.42 -18.60 -4.10
C LEU A 551 -28.57 -18.79 -5.36
N ASP A 552 -27.91 -19.93 -5.53
CA ASP A 552 -27.13 -20.28 -6.71
C ASP A 552 -28.02 -20.37 -7.96
N HIS A 553 -29.19 -21.00 -7.83
CA HIS A 553 -30.20 -20.99 -8.90
C HIS A 553 -30.69 -19.57 -9.20
N MET A 554 -30.92 -18.73 -8.18
CA MET A 554 -31.29 -17.33 -8.43
C MET A 554 -30.20 -16.53 -9.15
N VAL A 555 -28.93 -16.77 -8.83
CA VAL A 555 -27.79 -16.15 -9.53
C VAL A 555 -27.80 -16.57 -11.00
N PHE A 556 -27.99 -17.86 -11.28
CA PHE A 556 -28.10 -18.37 -12.64
C PHE A 556 -29.23 -17.68 -13.42
N GLU A 557 -30.45 -17.66 -12.87
CA GLU A 557 -31.63 -17.04 -13.51
C GLU A 557 -31.41 -15.54 -13.80
N LEU A 558 -30.79 -14.82 -12.86
CA LEU A 558 -30.49 -13.40 -13.02
C LEU A 558 -29.43 -13.17 -14.11
N LEU A 559 -28.32 -13.91 -14.09
CA LEU A 559 -27.27 -13.80 -15.10
C LEU A 559 -27.78 -14.20 -16.50
N PHE A 560 -28.64 -15.22 -16.57
CA PHE A 560 -29.30 -15.63 -17.80
C PHE A 560 -30.20 -14.52 -18.35
N THR A 561 -31.02 -13.92 -17.48
CA THR A 561 -31.87 -12.77 -17.84
C THR A 561 -31.02 -11.58 -18.31
N ILE A 562 -29.93 -11.26 -17.63
CA ILE A 562 -28.99 -10.21 -18.05
C ILE A 562 -28.43 -10.49 -19.45
N ALA A 563 -28.07 -11.74 -19.76
CA ALA A 563 -27.59 -12.13 -21.09
C ALA A 563 -28.67 -11.94 -22.18
N GLN A 564 -29.92 -12.31 -21.89
CA GLN A 564 -31.05 -12.08 -22.80
C GLN A 564 -31.30 -10.59 -23.04
N VAL A 565 -31.26 -9.77 -21.98
CA VAL A 565 -31.49 -8.33 -22.05
C VAL A 565 -30.38 -7.62 -22.84
N LYS A 566 -29.12 -8.04 -22.67
CA LYS A 566 -27.95 -7.45 -23.35
C LYS A 566 -28.02 -7.60 -24.88
N THR A 567 -28.63 -8.67 -25.38
CA THR A 567 -28.80 -8.92 -26.83
C THR A 567 -30.02 -8.21 -27.43
N ALA A 568 -30.91 -7.64 -26.60
CA ALA A 568 -32.14 -6.99 -27.06
C ALA A 568 -31.94 -5.50 -27.41
N LYS A 569 -32.36 -5.06 -28.60
CA LYS A 569 -32.37 -3.61 -28.96
C LYS A 569 -33.26 -2.80 -27.99
N LYS A 570 -32.82 -1.58 -27.58
CA LYS A 570 -33.53 -0.62 -26.69
C LYS A 570 -33.77 -1.09 -25.24
N SER A 571 -32.87 -1.90 -24.66
CA SER A 571 -33.01 -2.44 -23.29
C SER A 571 -32.01 -1.86 -22.27
N LYS A 572 -31.24 -0.83 -22.62
CA LYS A 572 -30.13 -0.31 -21.80
C LYS A 572 -30.56 0.07 -20.37
N ALA A 573 -31.68 0.76 -20.21
CA ALA A 573 -32.19 1.16 -18.89
C ALA A 573 -32.56 -0.05 -18.01
N PHE A 574 -33.12 -1.11 -18.62
CA PHE A 574 -33.44 -2.35 -17.91
C PHE A 574 -32.16 -3.10 -17.51
N TYR A 575 -31.16 -3.15 -18.39
CA TYR A 575 -29.85 -3.71 -18.04
C TYR A 575 -29.21 -2.98 -16.84
N GLU A 576 -29.21 -1.64 -16.86
CA GLU A 576 -28.67 -0.82 -15.76
C GLU A 576 -29.42 -1.04 -14.43
N GLU A 577 -30.69 -1.42 -14.48
CA GLU A 577 -31.50 -1.76 -13.30
C GLU A 577 -31.16 -3.14 -12.72
N LEU A 578 -30.75 -4.10 -13.55
CA LEU A 578 -30.38 -5.47 -13.12
C LEU A 578 -28.99 -5.55 -12.49
N VAL A 579 -28.07 -4.66 -12.88
CA VAL A 579 -26.68 -4.66 -12.38
C VAL A 579 -26.61 -4.57 -10.84
N PRO A 580 -27.31 -3.64 -10.15
CA PRO A 580 -27.30 -3.59 -8.69
C PRO A 580 -27.84 -4.86 -8.00
N LEU A 581 -28.82 -5.53 -8.60
CA LEU A 581 -29.35 -6.80 -8.09
C LEU A 581 -28.30 -7.91 -8.22
N GLU A 582 -27.62 -7.97 -9.36
CA GLU A 582 -26.52 -8.91 -9.61
C GLU A 582 -25.42 -8.74 -8.58
N GLU A 583 -24.98 -7.49 -8.35
CA GLU A 583 -23.94 -7.17 -7.39
C GLU A 583 -24.30 -7.61 -5.96
N SER A 584 -25.51 -7.27 -5.51
CA SER A 584 -25.96 -7.61 -4.15
C SER A 584 -26.12 -9.12 -3.97
N LEU A 585 -26.67 -9.82 -4.95
CA LEU A 585 -26.89 -11.26 -4.89
C LEU A 585 -25.57 -12.05 -4.92
N LEU A 586 -24.65 -11.71 -5.83
CA LEU A 586 -23.32 -12.32 -5.90
C LEU A 586 -22.55 -12.10 -4.59
N LYS A 587 -22.63 -10.90 -4.02
CA LYS A 587 -22.01 -10.59 -2.73
C LYS A 587 -22.53 -11.50 -1.62
N THR A 588 -23.84 -11.71 -1.53
CA THR A 588 -24.45 -12.62 -0.54
C THR A 588 -23.94 -14.05 -0.67
N VAL A 589 -23.89 -14.58 -1.90
CA VAL A 589 -23.40 -15.95 -2.13
C VAL A 589 -21.92 -16.09 -1.79
N ILE A 590 -21.09 -15.13 -2.22
CA ILE A 590 -19.65 -15.13 -1.92
C ILE A 590 -19.40 -15.04 -0.41
N GLN A 591 -20.14 -14.20 0.32
CA GLN A 591 -20.04 -14.09 1.78
C GLN A 591 -20.39 -15.40 2.48
N MET A 592 -21.44 -16.09 2.01
CA MET A 592 -21.88 -17.38 2.55
C MET A 592 -20.86 -18.50 2.29
N LYS A 593 -20.25 -18.55 1.10
CA LYS A 593 -19.10 -19.43 0.82
C LYS A 593 -17.94 -19.16 1.78
N LYS A 594 -17.52 -17.89 1.89
CA LYS A 594 -16.44 -17.48 2.82
C LYS A 594 -16.75 -17.82 4.28
N ALA A 595 -18.00 -17.65 4.73
CA ALA A 595 -18.42 -18.00 6.09
C ALA A 595 -18.19 -19.49 6.39
N SER A 596 -18.56 -20.37 5.46
CA SER A 596 -18.39 -21.82 5.60
C SER A 596 -16.91 -22.22 5.69
N ILE A 597 -16.05 -21.60 4.87
CA ILE A 597 -14.60 -21.87 4.87
C ILE A 597 -13.98 -21.34 6.16
N MET A 598 -14.34 -20.12 6.57
CA MET A 598 -13.82 -19.49 7.78
C MET A 598 -14.08 -20.36 9.03
N LEU A 599 -15.28 -20.92 9.15
CA LEU A 599 -15.62 -21.82 10.26
C LEU A 599 -14.77 -23.10 10.26
N LYS A 600 -14.51 -23.70 9.09
CA LYS A 600 -13.63 -24.87 8.96
C LYS A 600 -12.19 -24.53 9.33
N LEU A 601 -11.70 -23.36 8.93
CA LEU A 601 -10.34 -22.91 9.28
C LEU A 601 -10.16 -22.70 10.78
N ILE A 602 -11.17 -22.12 11.46
CA ILE A 602 -11.14 -21.92 12.92
C ILE A 602 -11.13 -23.26 13.66
N GLU A 603 -11.90 -24.26 13.19
CA GLU A 603 -11.88 -25.61 13.77
C GLU A 603 -10.52 -26.29 13.66
N GLU A 604 -9.87 -26.15 12.50
CA GLU A 604 -8.57 -26.77 12.21
C GLU A 604 -7.38 -25.98 12.81
N ASP A 605 -7.64 -24.92 13.59
CA ASP A 605 -6.65 -23.96 14.11
C ASP A 605 -5.73 -23.41 13.00
N LYS A 606 -6.28 -23.26 11.79
CA LYS A 606 -5.56 -22.74 10.63
C LYS A 606 -5.75 -21.24 10.52
N LYS A 607 -4.67 -20.55 10.12
CA LYS A 607 -4.68 -19.10 9.90
C LYS A 607 -5.75 -18.71 8.89
N ILE A 608 -6.62 -17.77 9.28
CA ILE A 608 -7.54 -17.11 8.37
C ILE A 608 -6.73 -16.11 7.54
N CYS A 609 -6.52 -16.42 6.26
CA CYS A 609 -5.77 -15.57 5.35
C CYS A 609 -6.39 -15.56 3.96
N LYS A 610 -5.87 -14.66 3.13
CA LYS A 610 -6.23 -14.47 1.72
C LYS A 610 -6.18 -15.77 0.93
N GLU A 611 -5.12 -16.55 1.09
CA GLU A 611 -4.89 -17.80 0.34
C GLU A 611 -5.98 -18.84 0.66
N ASN A 612 -6.36 -18.95 1.93
CA ASN A 612 -7.35 -19.94 2.37
C ASN A 612 -8.81 -19.50 2.13
N LEU A 613 -9.10 -18.19 2.14
CA LEU A 613 -10.46 -17.65 1.94
C LEU A 613 -10.77 -17.25 0.49
N ARG A 614 -9.79 -17.31 -0.42
CA ARG A 614 -9.96 -17.03 -1.85
C ARG A 614 -9.66 -18.27 -2.67
N SER A 615 -10.45 -19.33 -2.47
CA SER A 615 -10.38 -20.51 -3.33
C SER A 615 -10.71 -20.13 -4.78
N LEU A 616 -10.12 -20.86 -5.75
CA LEU A 616 -10.45 -20.75 -7.17
C LEU A 616 -11.96 -20.76 -7.41
N GLU A 617 -12.67 -21.60 -6.65
CA GLU A 617 -14.12 -21.71 -6.68
C GLU A 617 -14.85 -20.38 -6.40
N ILE A 618 -14.34 -19.56 -5.46
CA ILE A 618 -14.93 -18.25 -5.14
C ILE A 618 -14.58 -17.22 -6.22
N SER A 619 -13.33 -17.18 -6.68
CA SER A 619 -12.89 -16.20 -7.70
C SER A 619 -13.53 -16.45 -9.06
N GLU A 620 -13.77 -17.71 -9.41
CA GLU A 620 -14.32 -18.11 -10.71
C GLU A 620 -15.83 -18.32 -10.68
N TYR A 621 -16.48 -18.16 -9.51
CA TYR A 621 -17.91 -18.43 -9.32
C TYR A 621 -18.80 -17.80 -10.41
N LYS A 622 -18.65 -16.49 -10.64
CA LYS A 622 -19.39 -15.77 -11.69
C LYS A 622 -19.01 -16.23 -13.09
N ILE A 623 -17.71 -16.45 -13.34
CA ILE A 623 -17.19 -16.84 -14.65
C ILE A 623 -17.77 -18.19 -15.06
N ASN A 624 -17.79 -19.16 -14.15
CA ASN A 624 -18.33 -20.49 -14.37
C ASN A 624 -19.82 -20.44 -14.75
N HIS A 625 -20.61 -19.62 -14.05
CA HIS A 625 -22.02 -19.38 -14.42
C HIS A 625 -22.15 -18.78 -15.82
N LEU A 626 -21.33 -17.78 -16.16
CA LEU A 626 -21.36 -17.14 -17.48
C LEU A 626 -20.99 -18.13 -18.61
N VAL A 627 -20.00 -19.00 -18.39
CA VAL A 627 -19.61 -20.05 -19.35
C VAL A 627 -20.77 -21.03 -19.55
N ASN A 628 -21.42 -21.47 -18.47
CA ASN A 628 -22.57 -22.37 -18.55
C ASN A 628 -23.74 -21.75 -19.32
N ILE A 629 -24.05 -20.48 -19.05
CA ILE A 629 -25.09 -19.72 -19.76
C ILE A 629 -24.75 -19.57 -21.25
N ALA A 630 -23.49 -19.24 -21.58
CA ALA A 630 -23.06 -19.12 -22.97
C ALA A 630 -23.21 -20.44 -23.75
N ASN A 631 -22.86 -21.57 -23.12
CA ASN A 631 -23.03 -22.89 -23.70
C ASN A 631 -24.52 -23.24 -23.90
N LEU A 632 -25.38 -22.90 -22.94
CA LEU A 632 -26.82 -23.11 -23.04
C LEU A 632 -27.46 -22.28 -24.17
N ILE A 633 -27.05 -21.02 -24.34
CA ILE A 633 -27.52 -20.16 -25.43
C ILE A 633 -27.06 -20.70 -26.79
N ARG A 634 -25.82 -21.21 -26.89
CA ARG A 634 -25.32 -21.85 -28.12
C ARG A 634 -26.10 -23.12 -28.44
N SER A 635 -26.40 -23.96 -27.46
CA SER A 635 -27.13 -25.21 -27.69
C SER A 635 -28.60 -24.99 -28.08
N THR A 636 -29.23 -23.92 -27.58
CA THR A 636 -30.61 -23.55 -27.94
C THR A 636 -30.73 -22.81 -29.28
N LYS A 637 -29.65 -22.22 -29.80
CA LYS A 637 -29.59 -21.53 -31.10
C LYS A 637 -29.15 -22.41 -32.29
N LEU A 638 -28.99 -23.72 -32.10
CA LEU A 638 -28.78 -24.70 -33.18
C LEU A 638 -30.03 -24.79 -34.09
N GLY A 639 -30.22 -23.78 -34.95
CA GLY A 639 -31.34 -23.68 -35.89
C GLY A 639 -31.55 -22.32 -36.57
N VAL A 640 -30.76 -21.28 -36.28
CA VAL A 640 -30.83 -20.00 -37.01
C VAL A 640 -29.42 -19.58 -37.40
N GLU A 641 -29.13 -19.69 -38.70
CA GLU A 641 -27.98 -19.06 -39.35
C GLU A 641 -28.17 -17.55 -39.37
N GLU A 642 -27.52 -16.83 -38.46
CA GLU A 642 -27.10 -15.45 -38.68
C GLU A 642 -25.70 -15.28 -38.06
N GLU A 643 -24.69 -15.17 -38.93
CA GLU A 643 -23.35 -14.70 -38.59
C GLU A 643 -23.43 -13.19 -38.25
N GLU A 644 -23.53 -12.87 -36.97
CA GLU A 644 -23.01 -11.62 -36.43
C GLU A 644 -21.93 -11.98 -35.40
N ASP A 645 -20.70 -11.56 -35.68
CA ASP A 645 -19.51 -11.80 -34.87
C ASP A 645 -19.75 -11.44 -33.39
N ILE A 646 -19.83 -12.48 -32.55
CA ILE A 646 -19.83 -12.34 -31.09
C ILE A 646 -18.38 -12.15 -30.63
N GLU A 647 -17.80 -10.99 -30.92
CA GLU A 647 -16.51 -10.53 -30.39
C GLU A 647 -16.61 -10.08 -28.92
N VAL A 648 -17.38 -10.73 -28.03
CA VAL A 648 -17.47 -10.26 -26.63
C VAL A 648 -17.72 -11.37 -25.60
N TYR A 649 -16.96 -12.46 -25.64
CA TYR A 649 -16.74 -13.30 -24.44
C TYR A 649 -15.28 -13.77 -24.28
N SER A 650 -14.37 -13.25 -25.09
CA SER A 650 -12.92 -13.41 -24.93
C SER A 650 -12.19 -12.06 -24.97
N SER A 651 -12.71 -11.04 -24.29
CA SER A 651 -11.82 -10.02 -23.71
C SER A 651 -11.48 -10.47 -22.30
N SER A 652 -10.76 -11.59 -22.20
CA SER A 652 -9.89 -11.81 -21.07
C SER A 652 -8.91 -10.63 -21.04
N PRO A 653 -8.88 -9.75 -20.01
CA PRO A 653 -7.56 -9.51 -19.47
C PRO A 653 -7.10 -10.90 -19.05
N LYS A 654 -6.02 -11.42 -19.66
CA LYS A 654 -5.37 -12.65 -19.20
C LYS A 654 -5.40 -12.62 -17.68
N THR A 655 -6.24 -13.43 -17.05
CA THR A 655 -6.29 -13.57 -15.60
C THR A 655 -5.01 -14.30 -15.26
N LYS A 656 -3.92 -13.53 -15.14
CA LYS A 656 -2.78 -13.96 -14.35
C LYS A 656 -3.37 -14.32 -13.00
N SER A 657 -3.18 -15.57 -12.61
CA SER A 657 -3.25 -15.99 -11.22
C SER A 657 -2.71 -14.83 -10.37
N LYS A 658 -3.46 -14.40 -9.35
CA LYS A 658 -2.94 -13.46 -8.33
C LYS A 658 -1.89 -14.20 -7.51
N GLU A 659 -0.79 -14.56 -8.15
CA GLU A 659 0.46 -14.81 -7.48
C GLU A 659 0.95 -13.49 -6.89
N LYS A 660 1.75 -13.64 -5.83
CA LYS A 660 2.44 -12.65 -4.99
C LYS A 660 2.72 -11.32 -5.71
N LYS A 661 2.83 -10.19 -5.01
CA LYS A 661 3.33 -8.93 -5.60
C LYS A 661 4.73 -9.22 -6.19
N LYS A 662 4.73 -9.55 -7.48
CA LYS A 662 5.86 -10.12 -8.20
C LYS A 662 6.87 -9.02 -8.39
N SER A 663 8.15 -9.36 -8.27
CA SER A 663 9.18 -8.42 -8.67
C SER A 663 8.92 -7.92 -10.09
N THR A 664 9.28 -6.67 -10.39
CA THR A 664 9.18 -6.10 -11.74
C THR A 664 9.81 -7.02 -12.81
N PHE A 665 10.87 -7.75 -12.44
CA PHE A 665 11.52 -8.74 -13.30
C PHE A 665 10.64 -9.96 -13.55
N VAL A 666 9.95 -10.48 -12.54
CA VAL A 666 9.05 -11.63 -12.70
C VAL A 666 7.86 -11.28 -13.58
N ILE A 667 7.31 -10.07 -13.44
CA ILE A 667 6.23 -9.58 -14.32
C ILE A 667 6.71 -9.49 -15.77
N THR A 668 7.93 -8.95 -15.98
CA THR A 668 8.55 -8.88 -17.32
C THR A 668 8.76 -10.28 -17.89
N LEU A 669 9.33 -11.20 -17.10
CA LEU A 669 9.60 -12.58 -17.50
C LEU A 669 8.33 -13.31 -17.95
N GLU A 670 7.22 -13.12 -17.24
CA GLU A 670 5.94 -13.73 -17.63
C GLU A 670 5.41 -13.17 -18.93
N MET A 671 5.42 -11.84 -19.10
CA MET A 671 4.98 -11.21 -20.35
C MET A 671 5.88 -11.62 -21.53
N TRP A 672 7.19 -11.77 -21.27
CA TRP A 672 8.15 -12.31 -22.22
C TRP A 672 7.84 -13.77 -22.60
N LYS A 673 7.56 -14.64 -21.61
CA LYS A 673 7.13 -16.03 -21.83
C LYS A 673 5.80 -16.13 -22.58
N GLU A 674 4.94 -15.12 -22.44
CA GLU A 674 3.71 -14.96 -23.23
C GLU A 674 3.96 -14.43 -24.66
N LYS A 675 5.23 -14.32 -25.09
CA LYS A 675 5.70 -13.89 -26.42
C LYS A 675 5.32 -12.44 -26.79
N MET A 676 5.16 -11.57 -25.80
CA MET A 676 4.97 -10.13 -26.06
C MET A 676 6.29 -9.50 -26.50
N SER A 677 6.24 -8.52 -27.42
CA SER A 677 7.44 -7.75 -27.80
C SER A 677 7.88 -6.81 -26.67
N ILE A 678 9.11 -6.30 -26.73
CA ILE A 678 9.65 -5.35 -25.73
C ILE A 678 8.78 -4.09 -25.69
N GLU A 679 8.31 -3.61 -26.84
CA GLU A 679 7.43 -2.46 -27.00
C GLU A 679 6.05 -2.71 -26.39
N ASP A 680 5.46 -3.88 -26.64
CA ASP A 680 4.17 -4.27 -26.08
C ASP A 680 4.24 -4.40 -24.56
N ILE A 681 5.34 -4.96 -24.04
CA ILE A 681 5.59 -5.05 -22.60
C ILE A 681 5.71 -3.64 -22.01
N ALA A 682 6.48 -2.76 -22.64
CA ALA A 682 6.67 -1.38 -22.18
C ALA A 682 5.32 -0.63 -22.11
N LEU A 683 4.52 -0.72 -23.16
CA LEU A 683 3.20 -0.09 -23.23
C LEU A 683 2.25 -0.65 -22.18
N THR A 684 2.14 -1.98 -22.08
CA THR A 684 1.24 -2.66 -21.13
C THR A 684 1.59 -2.34 -19.69
N ARG A 685 2.89 -2.22 -19.39
CA ARG A 685 3.38 -1.94 -18.04
C ARG A 685 3.47 -0.44 -17.71
N LYS A 686 3.17 0.46 -18.67
CA LYS A 686 3.42 1.91 -18.57
C LYS A 686 4.87 2.22 -18.17
N LEU A 687 5.79 1.58 -18.89
CA LEU A 687 7.25 1.71 -18.75
C LEU A 687 7.87 2.17 -20.06
N THR A 688 9.14 2.57 -20.02
CA THR A 688 9.93 2.82 -21.22
C THR A 688 10.54 1.52 -21.73
N THR A 689 10.79 1.44 -23.04
CA THR A 689 11.50 0.30 -23.66
C THR A 689 12.88 0.11 -23.03
N THR A 690 13.62 1.19 -22.76
CA THR A 690 14.90 1.16 -22.05
C THR A 690 14.81 0.47 -20.69
N THR A 691 13.73 0.71 -19.93
CA THR A 691 13.55 0.04 -18.64
C THR A 691 13.27 -1.46 -18.82
N ILE A 692 12.51 -1.85 -19.85
CA ILE A 692 12.29 -3.27 -20.18
C ILE A 692 13.59 -3.96 -20.62
N TYR A 693 14.43 -3.32 -21.43
CA TYR A 693 15.76 -3.86 -21.76
C TYR A 693 16.62 -4.08 -20.52
N SER A 694 16.58 -3.16 -19.54
CA SER A 694 17.26 -3.35 -18.25
C SER A 694 16.74 -4.58 -17.50
N HIS A 695 15.42 -4.80 -17.49
CA HIS A 695 14.82 -5.98 -16.87
C HIS A 695 15.25 -7.28 -17.56
N ILE A 696 15.21 -7.32 -18.90
CA ILE A 696 15.63 -8.51 -19.67
C ILE A 696 17.11 -8.79 -19.43
N GLY A 697 17.98 -7.77 -19.41
CA GLY A 697 19.39 -7.95 -19.08
C GLY A 697 19.62 -8.57 -17.70
N LYS A 698 18.84 -8.17 -16.67
CA LYS A 698 18.88 -8.81 -15.35
C LYS A 698 18.39 -10.26 -15.40
N LEU A 699 17.29 -10.52 -16.12
CA LEU A 699 16.76 -11.88 -16.30
C LEU A 699 17.73 -12.82 -17.03
N ILE A 700 18.56 -12.30 -17.95
CA ILE A 700 19.63 -13.06 -18.58
C ILE A 700 20.72 -13.43 -17.55
N MET A 701 21.19 -12.46 -16.76
CA MET A 701 22.18 -12.70 -15.68
C MET A 701 21.67 -13.71 -14.64
N ASP A 702 20.38 -13.65 -14.30
CA ASP A 702 19.75 -14.56 -13.36
C ASP A 702 19.43 -15.94 -14.01
N GLY A 703 19.75 -16.14 -15.30
CA GLY A 703 19.60 -17.41 -16.03
C GLY A 703 18.16 -17.75 -16.43
N HIS A 704 17.26 -16.77 -16.45
CA HIS A 704 15.85 -16.96 -16.77
C HIS A 704 15.50 -16.79 -18.26
N ILE A 705 16.34 -16.08 -19.01
CA ILE A 705 16.22 -15.83 -20.46
C ILE A 705 17.62 -16.00 -21.07
N THR A 706 17.72 -16.61 -22.26
CA THR A 706 19.01 -16.70 -22.98
C THR A 706 19.22 -15.49 -23.91
N LEU A 707 20.48 -15.14 -24.21
CA LEU A 707 20.76 -14.00 -25.09
C LEU A 707 20.21 -14.24 -26.51
N GLU A 708 20.23 -15.49 -26.97
CA GLU A 708 19.72 -15.93 -28.27
C GLU A 708 18.20 -15.82 -28.41
N GLU A 709 17.45 -15.74 -27.29
CA GLU A 709 16.01 -15.47 -27.33
C GLU A 709 15.70 -14.02 -27.64
N VAL A 710 16.64 -13.10 -27.37
CA VAL A 710 16.42 -11.65 -27.47
C VAL A 710 17.10 -11.06 -28.69
N LEU A 711 18.28 -11.57 -29.07
CA LEU A 711 19.05 -11.09 -30.22
C LEU A 711 19.30 -12.22 -31.24
N PRO A 712 19.26 -11.90 -32.55
CA PRO A 712 19.65 -12.85 -33.59
C PRO A 712 21.09 -13.34 -33.43
N LYS A 713 21.39 -14.57 -33.84
CA LYS A 713 22.75 -15.16 -33.73
C LYS A 713 23.81 -14.34 -34.44
N GLU A 714 23.54 -13.88 -35.66
CA GLU A 714 24.44 -13.02 -36.44
C GLU A 714 24.83 -11.76 -35.62
N ARG A 715 23.84 -11.15 -34.96
CA ARG A 715 24.03 -9.96 -34.13
C ARG A 715 24.88 -10.23 -32.88
N ILE A 716 24.74 -11.42 -32.29
CA ILE A 716 25.54 -11.84 -31.14
C ILE A 716 27.01 -12.03 -31.56
N GLU A 717 27.27 -12.64 -32.71
CA GLU A 717 28.63 -12.85 -33.24
C GLU A 717 29.35 -11.53 -33.50
N GLU A 718 28.65 -10.54 -34.09
CA GLU A 718 29.16 -9.19 -34.30
C GLU A 718 29.52 -8.49 -32.96
N LEU A 719 28.63 -8.60 -31.96
CA LEU A 719 28.87 -8.08 -30.62
C LEU A 719 30.05 -8.78 -29.92
N THR A 720 30.22 -10.09 -30.11
CA THR A 720 31.39 -10.83 -29.60
C THR A 720 32.69 -10.27 -30.15
N ALA A 721 32.78 -10.11 -31.46
CA ALA A 721 33.98 -9.57 -32.11
C ALA A 721 34.29 -8.14 -31.64
N LEU A 722 33.26 -7.32 -31.40
CA LEU A 722 33.40 -5.94 -30.93
C LEU A 722 33.94 -5.87 -29.49
N PHE A 723 33.41 -6.70 -28.58
CA PHE A 723 33.83 -6.72 -27.17
C PHE A 723 35.23 -7.34 -26.99
N GLU A 724 35.61 -8.33 -27.79
CA GLU A 724 36.97 -8.88 -27.77
C GLU A 724 38.04 -7.86 -28.15
N LYS A 725 37.75 -7.01 -29.15
CA LYS A 725 38.64 -5.93 -29.61
C LYS A 725 38.70 -4.74 -28.63
N SER A 726 37.72 -4.62 -27.73
CA SER A 726 37.53 -3.44 -26.88
C SER A 726 37.68 -3.73 -25.38
N LYS A 727 38.46 -4.76 -25.01
CA LYS A 727 38.69 -5.16 -23.62
C LYS A 727 39.18 -3.98 -22.75
N GLY A 728 38.47 -3.73 -21.64
CA GLY A 728 38.78 -2.67 -20.68
C GLY A 728 38.20 -1.28 -21.02
N MET A 729 37.49 -1.13 -22.14
CA MET A 729 36.79 0.10 -22.49
C MET A 729 35.39 0.16 -21.86
N THR A 730 34.88 1.36 -21.61
CA THR A 730 33.49 1.59 -21.20
C THR A 730 32.53 1.37 -22.38
N LEU A 731 31.26 1.03 -22.13
CA LEU A 731 30.24 0.88 -23.19
C LEU A 731 30.12 2.12 -24.10
N SER A 732 30.36 3.30 -23.54
CA SER A 732 30.33 4.55 -24.29
C SER A 732 31.49 4.64 -25.29
N GLU A 733 32.66 4.13 -24.93
CA GLU A 733 33.84 4.04 -25.80
C GLU A 733 33.69 2.91 -26.82
N ILE A 734 33.16 1.76 -26.41
CA ILE A 734 32.85 0.64 -27.31
C ILE A 734 31.88 1.11 -28.41
N LYS A 735 30.80 1.82 -28.03
CA LYS A 735 29.85 2.36 -29.00
C LYS A 735 30.46 3.41 -29.93
N ALA A 736 31.38 4.23 -29.42
CA ALA A 736 32.05 5.25 -30.24
C ALA A 736 33.03 4.64 -31.26
N ASN A 737 33.58 3.46 -30.96
CA ASN A 737 34.55 2.75 -31.79
C ASN A 737 33.93 1.65 -32.68
N ALA A 738 32.62 1.43 -32.59
CA ALA A 738 31.92 0.44 -33.39
C ALA A 738 31.72 0.94 -34.84
N GLU A 739 32.07 0.11 -35.83
CA GLU A 739 31.87 0.40 -37.25
C GLU A 739 30.39 0.26 -37.68
N GLU A 740 29.62 -0.56 -36.96
CA GLU A 740 28.18 -0.73 -37.15
C GLU A 740 27.36 0.02 -36.09
N ASP A 741 26.13 0.40 -36.46
CA ASP A 741 25.20 1.07 -35.54
C ASP A 741 24.55 0.05 -34.58
N PHE A 742 25.23 -0.20 -33.46
CA PHE A 742 24.65 -0.95 -32.34
C PHE A 742 23.82 -0.03 -31.43
N SER A 743 22.60 -0.45 -31.12
CA SER A 743 21.84 0.17 -30.04
C SER A 743 22.60 -0.01 -28.71
N ARG A 744 22.40 0.93 -27.80
CA ARG A 744 23.11 0.88 -26.52
C ARG A 744 22.55 -0.26 -25.65
N GLU A 745 21.27 -0.54 -25.85
CA GLU A 745 20.51 -1.64 -25.27
C GLU A 745 21.13 -2.99 -25.65
N GLU A 746 21.45 -3.21 -26.94
CA GLU A 746 22.16 -4.42 -27.42
C GLU A 746 23.52 -4.58 -26.76
N LEU A 747 24.34 -3.52 -26.73
CA LEU A 747 25.67 -3.55 -26.10
C LEU A 747 25.57 -3.89 -24.60
N LYS A 748 24.60 -3.30 -23.89
CA LYS A 748 24.34 -3.60 -22.47
C LYS A 748 23.86 -5.03 -22.26
N LEU A 749 22.97 -5.52 -23.12
CA LEU A 749 22.43 -6.87 -23.04
C LEU A 749 23.54 -7.91 -23.20
N TYR A 750 24.40 -7.71 -24.20
CA TYR A 750 25.55 -8.58 -24.47
C TYR A 750 26.57 -8.56 -23.32
N GLN A 751 26.95 -7.37 -22.84
CA GLN A 751 27.89 -7.26 -21.71
C GLN A 751 27.39 -8.03 -20.48
N ARG A 752 26.10 -7.93 -20.17
CA ARG A 752 25.46 -8.64 -19.04
C ARG A 752 25.45 -10.15 -19.22
N ALA A 753 25.15 -10.61 -20.44
CA ALA A 753 25.17 -12.03 -20.76
C ALA A 753 26.58 -12.63 -20.62
N MET A 754 27.62 -11.88 -20.95
CA MET A 754 29.01 -12.35 -20.85
C MET A 754 29.56 -12.34 -19.42
N ALA A 755 29.07 -11.45 -18.55
CA ALA A 755 29.42 -11.45 -17.12
C ALA A 755 29.04 -12.78 -16.42
N GLN A 756 28.06 -13.51 -16.96
CA GLN A 756 27.63 -14.83 -16.47
C GLN A 756 28.58 -15.98 -16.85
N LYS A 757 29.50 -15.77 -17.82
CA LYS A 757 30.45 -16.81 -18.30
C LYS A 757 31.83 -16.73 -17.63
N GLU A 758 32.11 -15.66 -16.88
CA GLU A 758 33.41 -15.42 -16.20
C GLU A 758 33.40 -15.77 -14.70
N GLU A 759 32.25 -16.15 -14.12
CA GLU A 759 32.12 -16.87 -12.84
C GLU A 759 32.03 -18.39 -13.07
#